data_AF-A0A3K0PE72-F1
#
_entry.id   AF-A0A3K0PE72-F1
#
_cell.length_a   1.000
_cell.length_b   1.000
_cell.length_c   1.000
_cell.angle_alpha   90.00
_cell.angle_beta   90.00
_cell.angle_gamma   90.00
#
_symmetry.space_group_name_H-M   'P 1'
#
loop_
_entity.id
_entity.type
_entity.pdbx_description
1 polymer ?
#
loop_
_entity_poly.entity_id
_entity_poly.type
_entity_poly.pdbx_seq_one_letter_code
_entity_poly.pdbx_strand_id
1 'polypeptide(L)'
;MTTNLDKLVSELPEIYQTIFGHPEWDGEAVRDCHERLALITKQYDHLSRELGRPLRVLDLGCAQGFFSLSLASRGASVVGIDFQQENITVCQALADEYPVLDVTFRVGRIEDTIAALNANQFDLAIGLSVFHHIVHLHGVEEVKRLLSRLADCTQAMILELAVKEEPLFWYISQPHDPRELIEQCAFYRVIGQFNTHLSPVPRPMFLISNTRVILEDFNQPFERWQDHPYAGAGFAHKKSRRYYFGENYICKLFYYNTPDDLLTVEERQRNREELNNEAKILTHPPRGFKAPKLLTYGNNDHFGWLVMEKLSGRLLSDMLRAGETPDREKILQSLLMELVKLEKQGLWHDDIRLWNVMVDSQQKAFLIDFGSIVKIPRDCSWPPNIVQSFFIFVNELFDEQRSWKGLWRSAPLHPFNLPQPWSNWLYAVWQKPVDTWSFTLLAQLFKTKDRLPAPESNISAIEQWITAQETVLLESQTRLRNEVAHCEQLSQQMYQLNTQMTQLEHDMAALTETKTESDIAVMAGAGSRRGESELKWLIEHVEQLDNLLQQARCQPAEAVSLPPETAILQEKLAAAHQDIHHLKNVKHQLRHEIDKIHRSRSWRMTRCYRYAGLQIHLLRQYGFSQRCKHLVKRILQFAFSFLRKHPKVKYNAVNTLHKLGLYQPAYQLYRRMNPLPDSQYQASTQQVAQTELQVLHPEMLPPAVHEIYLKLTKNN
;
A
#
# COMPACT_ATOMS: atom_id res chain seq x y z
N MET A 1 -0.30 -53.08 12.49
CA MET A 1 -0.70 -51.73 12.07
C MET A 1 0.50 -51.01 11.45
N THR A 2 1.66 -51.01 12.11
CA THR A 2 2.94 -50.46 11.61
C THR A 2 3.31 -50.83 10.16
N THR A 3 3.22 -52.11 9.75
CA THR A 3 3.56 -52.54 8.38
C THR A 3 2.69 -51.95 7.26
N ASN A 4 1.51 -51.41 7.59
CA ASN A 4 0.64 -50.75 6.60
C ASN A 4 1.00 -49.26 6.46
N LEU A 5 1.35 -48.59 7.57
CA LEU A 5 1.74 -47.18 7.56
C LEU A 5 3.08 -46.98 6.81
N ASP A 6 4.07 -47.85 7.03
CA ASP A 6 5.36 -47.81 6.32
C ASP A 6 5.17 -47.80 4.80
N LYS A 7 4.24 -48.63 4.32
CA LYS A 7 3.90 -48.72 2.89
C LYS A 7 3.24 -47.44 2.39
N LEU A 8 2.26 -46.92 3.13
CA LEU A 8 1.56 -45.68 2.77
C LEU A 8 2.50 -44.47 2.75
N VAL A 9 3.40 -44.36 3.74
CA VAL A 9 4.41 -43.30 3.79
C VAL A 9 5.39 -43.43 2.61
N SER A 10 5.80 -44.65 2.24
CA SER A 10 6.65 -44.87 1.07
C SER A 10 5.99 -44.55 -0.27
N GLU A 11 4.65 -44.56 -0.32
CA GLU A 11 3.85 -44.21 -1.49
C GLU A 11 3.59 -42.69 -1.60
N LEU A 12 3.98 -41.90 -0.60
CA LEU A 12 3.85 -40.45 -0.66
C LEU A 12 4.75 -39.87 -1.77
N PRO A 13 4.24 -38.93 -2.58
CA PRO A 13 5.06 -38.22 -3.58
C PRO A 13 6.23 -37.47 -2.93
N GLU A 14 6.01 -36.93 -1.73
CA GLU A 14 7.01 -36.19 -0.95
C GLU A 14 6.59 -36.21 0.54
N ILE A 15 7.56 -36.47 1.43
CA ILE A 15 7.36 -36.34 2.88
C ILE A 15 7.56 -34.86 3.26
N TYR A 16 6.53 -34.05 3.03
CA TYR A 16 6.60 -32.60 3.25
C TYR A 16 6.66 -32.22 4.74
N GLN A 17 5.97 -32.97 5.60
CA GLN A 17 5.86 -32.74 7.05
C GLN A 17 6.39 -33.92 7.85
N THR A 18 6.73 -33.67 9.12
CA THR A 18 6.89 -34.72 10.14
C THR A 18 5.64 -35.62 10.20
N ILE A 19 5.85 -36.93 10.25
CA ILE A 19 4.76 -37.90 10.45
C ILE A 19 4.41 -37.95 11.94
N PHE A 20 3.16 -37.61 12.28
CA PHE A 20 2.74 -37.42 13.66
C PHE A 20 2.88 -38.72 14.49
N GLY A 21 3.66 -38.67 15.57
CA GLY A 21 3.89 -39.82 16.45
C GLY A 21 4.98 -40.79 16.00
N HIS A 22 5.63 -40.52 14.86
CA HIS A 22 6.61 -41.40 14.23
C HIS A 22 7.92 -40.67 13.90
N PRO A 23 8.82 -40.53 14.89
CA PRO A 23 10.08 -39.80 14.73
C PRO A 23 11.08 -40.47 13.77
N GLU A 24 10.86 -41.73 13.40
CA GLU A 24 11.67 -42.47 12.42
C GLU A 24 11.76 -41.77 11.06
N TRP A 25 10.75 -40.99 10.67
CA TRP A 25 10.72 -40.22 9.42
C TRP A 25 11.10 -38.75 9.57
N ASP A 26 11.45 -38.27 10.76
CA ASP A 26 11.81 -36.85 10.98
C ASP A 26 13.02 -36.41 10.14
N GLY A 27 13.96 -37.33 9.88
CA GLY A 27 15.13 -37.06 9.03
C GLY A 27 14.82 -36.97 7.53
N GLU A 28 13.65 -37.48 7.12
CA GLU A 28 13.18 -37.47 5.72
C GLU A 28 12.21 -36.32 5.45
N ALA A 29 11.63 -35.73 6.50
CA ALA A 29 10.72 -34.60 6.40
C ALA A 29 11.43 -33.36 5.84
N VAL A 30 10.89 -32.81 4.76
CA VAL A 30 11.51 -31.70 4.02
C VAL A 30 11.38 -30.37 4.78
N ARG A 31 10.48 -30.26 5.76
CA ARG A 31 10.22 -29.01 6.49
C ARG A 31 10.02 -29.20 7.98
N ASP A 32 10.78 -28.43 8.77
CA ASP A 32 10.54 -28.34 10.21
C ASP A 32 9.15 -27.74 10.47
N CYS A 33 8.33 -28.49 11.21
CA CYS A 33 6.97 -28.14 11.55
C CYS A 33 6.83 -27.62 12.99
N HIS A 34 7.83 -27.84 13.86
CA HIS A 34 7.71 -27.57 15.30
C HIS A 34 7.70 -26.08 15.63
N GLU A 35 8.54 -25.28 14.99
CA GLU A 35 8.56 -23.82 15.20
C GLU A 35 7.21 -23.19 14.81
N ARG A 36 6.66 -23.61 13.66
CA ARG A 36 5.34 -23.17 13.18
C ARG A 36 4.24 -23.63 14.12
N LEU A 37 4.29 -24.89 14.57
CA LEU A 37 3.32 -25.46 15.49
C LEU A 37 3.31 -24.72 16.83
N ALA A 38 4.46 -24.35 17.38
CA ALA A 38 4.54 -23.59 18.64
C ALA A 38 3.80 -22.24 18.54
N LEU A 39 3.93 -21.57 17.39
CA LEU A 39 3.22 -20.31 17.15
C LEU A 39 1.72 -20.51 16.95
N ILE A 40 1.33 -21.52 16.16
CA ILE A 40 -0.09 -21.85 15.89
C ILE A 40 -0.80 -22.26 17.18
N THR A 41 -0.18 -23.12 17.99
CA THR A 41 -0.76 -23.57 19.27
C THR A 41 -0.89 -22.42 20.27
N LYS A 42 0.06 -21.48 20.31
CA LYS A 42 -0.08 -20.24 21.09
C LYS A 42 -1.32 -19.43 20.68
N GLN A 43 -1.58 -19.28 19.38
CA GLN A 43 -2.78 -18.57 18.91
C GLN A 43 -4.06 -19.36 19.16
N TYR A 44 -4.03 -20.69 18.98
CA TYR A 44 -5.14 -21.58 19.31
C TYR A 44 -5.53 -21.45 20.79
N ASP A 45 -4.58 -21.56 21.71
CA ASP A 45 -4.83 -21.47 23.15
C ASP A 45 -5.40 -20.09 23.53
N HIS A 46 -4.87 -19.03 22.91
CA HIS A 46 -5.37 -17.68 23.14
C HIS A 46 -6.82 -17.52 22.69
N LEU A 47 -7.16 -17.96 21.47
CA LEU A 47 -8.53 -17.86 20.96
C LEU A 47 -9.50 -18.80 21.69
N SER A 48 -9.06 -20.02 22.02
CA SER A 48 -9.82 -21.00 22.81
C SER A 48 -10.20 -20.46 24.18
N ARG A 49 -9.25 -19.81 24.87
CA ARG A 49 -9.50 -19.16 26.17
C ARG A 49 -10.56 -18.08 26.08
N GLU A 50 -10.47 -17.22 25.06
CA GLU A 50 -11.44 -16.13 24.86
C GLU A 50 -12.83 -16.62 24.45
N LEU A 51 -12.92 -17.72 23.70
CA LEU A 51 -14.20 -18.32 23.34
C LEU A 51 -14.76 -19.24 24.44
N GLY A 52 -13.97 -19.56 25.46
CA GLY A 52 -14.36 -20.40 26.59
C GLY A 52 -14.61 -21.87 26.24
N ARG A 53 -14.09 -22.35 25.10
CA ARG A 53 -14.27 -23.73 24.61
C ARG A 53 -13.17 -24.13 23.62
N PRO A 54 -12.94 -25.44 23.42
CA PRO A 54 -12.11 -25.92 22.31
C PRO A 54 -12.60 -25.43 20.95
N LEU A 55 -11.67 -25.30 20.00
CA LEU A 55 -11.96 -24.72 18.68
C LEU A 55 -12.27 -25.79 17.64
N ARG A 56 -13.15 -25.43 16.71
CA ARG A 56 -13.32 -26.13 15.45
C ARG A 56 -12.34 -25.54 14.44
N VAL A 57 -11.46 -26.37 13.91
CA VAL A 57 -10.35 -25.96 13.06
C VAL A 57 -10.51 -26.53 11.65
N LEU A 58 -10.29 -25.69 10.65
CA LEU A 58 -10.16 -26.09 9.25
C LEU A 58 -8.69 -25.98 8.82
N ASP A 59 -8.10 -27.08 8.37
CA ASP A 59 -6.72 -27.14 7.86
C ASP A 59 -6.73 -27.28 6.33
N LEU A 60 -6.39 -26.20 5.64
CA LEU A 60 -6.43 -26.09 4.17
C LEU A 60 -5.05 -26.41 3.59
N GLY A 61 -4.98 -27.51 2.83
CA GLY A 61 -3.72 -28.07 2.35
C GLY A 61 -2.98 -28.80 3.47
N CYS A 62 -3.66 -29.75 4.11
CA CYS A 62 -3.18 -30.38 5.35
C CYS A 62 -1.96 -31.30 5.14
N ALA A 63 -1.62 -31.67 3.89
CA ALA A 63 -0.54 -32.60 3.56
C ALA A 63 -0.61 -33.89 4.40
N GLN A 64 0.43 -34.22 5.17
CA GLN A 64 0.46 -35.43 6.02
C GLN A 64 -0.22 -35.24 7.40
N GLY A 65 -0.95 -34.13 7.61
CA GLY A 65 -1.87 -33.97 8.74
C GLY A 65 -1.21 -33.62 10.08
N PHE A 66 0.09 -33.27 10.08
CA PHE A 66 0.84 -32.99 11.31
C PHE A 66 0.20 -31.90 12.18
N PHE A 67 -0.16 -30.77 11.58
CA PHE A 67 -0.81 -29.66 12.30
C PHE A 67 -2.22 -30.03 12.77
N SER A 68 -2.98 -30.72 11.92
CA SER A 68 -4.32 -31.21 12.25
C SER A 68 -4.33 -32.13 13.46
N LEU A 69 -3.52 -33.18 13.45
CA LEU A 69 -3.41 -34.14 14.57
C LEU A 69 -2.85 -33.48 15.83
N SER A 70 -1.88 -32.59 15.68
CA SER A 70 -1.32 -31.83 16.81
C SER A 70 -2.36 -30.93 17.48
N LEU A 71 -3.20 -30.24 16.70
CA LEU A 71 -4.30 -29.42 17.25
C LEU A 71 -5.40 -30.28 17.87
N ALA A 72 -5.76 -31.41 17.23
CA ALA A 72 -6.72 -32.36 17.77
C ALA A 72 -6.26 -32.94 19.12
N SER A 73 -4.95 -33.21 19.28
CA SER A 73 -4.35 -33.65 20.55
C SER A 73 -4.49 -32.61 21.68
N ARG A 74 -4.74 -31.34 21.34
CA ARG A 74 -5.05 -30.25 22.28
C ARG A 74 -6.56 -30.04 22.48
N GLY A 75 -7.37 -30.98 22.02
CA GLY A 75 -8.83 -30.98 22.15
C GLY A 75 -9.58 -30.25 21.04
N ALA A 76 -8.91 -29.84 19.96
CA ALA A 76 -9.59 -29.25 18.81
C ALA A 76 -10.43 -30.30 18.06
N SER A 77 -11.52 -29.84 17.42
CA SER A 77 -12.23 -30.61 16.40
C SER A 77 -11.72 -30.17 15.04
N VAL A 78 -11.04 -31.04 14.29
CA VAL A 78 -10.29 -30.63 13.10
C VAL A 78 -10.80 -31.29 11.83
N VAL A 79 -10.98 -30.49 10.78
CA VAL A 79 -11.20 -30.99 9.42
C VAL A 79 -10.00 -30.63 8.56
N GLY A 80 -9.26 -31.63 8.09
CA GLY A 80 -8.13 -31.46 7.17
C GLY A 80 -8.53 -31.73 5.72
N ILE A 81 -8.15 -30.82 4.82
CA ILE A 81 -8.43 -30.90 3.38
C ILE A 81 -7.10 -30.90 2.61
N ASP A 82 -6.94 -31.87 1.72
CA ASP A 82 -5.86 -31.92 0.74
C ASP A 82 -6.40 -32.49 -0.57
N PHE A 83 -5.83 -32.06 -1.70
CA PHE A 83 -6.27 -32.50 -3.02
C PHE A 83 -5.65 -33.84 -3.44
N GLN A 84 -4.56 -34.28 -2.79
CA GLN A 84 -3.88 -35.53 -3.06
C GLN A 84 -4.44 -36.67 -2.21
N GLN A 85 -4.81 -37.78 -2.86
CA GLN A 85 -5.39 -38.94 -2.18
C GLN A 85 -4.36 -39.64 -1.28
N GLU A 86 -3.10 -39.65 -1.69
CA GLU A 86 -1.97 -40.27 -0.99
C GLU A 86 -1.78 -39.64 0.40
N ASN A 87 -1.74 -38.30 0.44
CA ASN A 87 -1.68 -37.51 1.67
C ASN A 87 -2.84 -37.84 2.62
N ILE A 88 -4.08 -37.82 2.10
CA ILE A 88 -5.27 -38.08 2.91
C ILE A 88 -5.31 -39.52 3.42
N THR A 89 -4.83 -40.49 2.64
CA THR A 89 -4.78 -41.90 3.05
C THR A 89 -3.82 -42.09 4.22
N VAL A 90 -2.66 -41.43 4.21
CA VAL A 90 -1.74 -41.40 5.36
C VAL A 90 -2.39 -40.70 6.56
N CYS A 91 -3.04 -39.55 6.36
CA CYS A 91 -3.72 -38.84 7.44
C CYS A 91 -4.82 -39.67 8.12
N GLN A 92 -5.60 -40.42 7.34
CA GLN A 92 -6.64 -41.32 7.85
C GLN A 92 -6.04 -42.49 8.63
N ALA A 93 -4.96 -43.09 8.12
CA ALA A 93 -4.24 -44.14 8.85
C ALA A 93 -3.69 -43.62 10.19
N LEU A 94 -3.12 -42.41 10.21
CA LEU A 94 -2.67 -41.77 11.45
C LEU A 94 -3.85 -41.46 12.39
N ALA A 95 -4.99 -40.99 11.87
CA ALA A 95 -6.18 -40.77 12.70
C ALA A 95 -6.70 -42.06 13.35
N ASP A 96 -6.65 -43.19 12.63
CA ASP A 96 -7.05 -44.51 13.14
C ASP A 96 -6.15 -45.02 14.28
N GLU A 97 -4.87 -44.62 14.31
CA GLU A 97 -3.96 -44.91 15.43
C GLU A 97 -4.32 -44.13 16.71
N TYR A 98 -4.99 -42.98 16.55
CA TYR A 98 -5.40 -42.10 17.66
C TYR A 98 -6.92 -41.86 17.66
N PRO A 99 -7.76 -42.89 17.89
CA PRO A 99 -9.22 -42.82 17.75
C PRO A 99 -9.93 -41.89 18.76
N VAL A 100 -9.20 -41.37 19.75
CA VAL A 100 -9.69 -40.40 20.74
C VAL A 100 -9.65 -38.96 20.18
N LEU A 101 -8.87 -38.72 19.12
CA LEU A 101 -8.75 -37.40 18.50
C LEU A 101 -9.96 -37.12 17.60
N ASP A 102 -10.56 -35.95 17.76
CA ASP A 102 -11.65 -35.49 16.89
C ASP A 102 -11.08 -34.85 15.62
N VAL A 103 -10.69 -35.69 14.67
CA VAL A 103 -10.09 -35.28 13.40
C VAL A 103 -10.74 -36.02 12.23
N THR A 104 -11.03 -35.30 11.16
CA THR A 104 -11.57 -35.86 9.91
C THR A 104 -10.78 -35.32 8.72
N PHE A 105 -10.35 -36.21 7.84
CA PHE A 105 -9.61 -35.86 6.63
C PHE A 105 -10.43 -36.13 5.37
N ARG A 106 -10.41 -35.21 4.41
CA ARG A 106 -11.15 -35.34 3.14
C ARG A 106 -10.29 -34.92 1.97
N VAL A 107 -10.41 -35.68 0.87
CA VAL A 107 -9.89 -35.24 -0.41
C VAL A 107 -10.76 -34.11 -0.96
N GLY A 108 -10.16 -32.98 -1.31
CA GLY A 108 -10.89 -31.84 -1.85
C GLY A 108 -9.98 -30.68 -2.25
N ARG A 109 -10.52 -29.81 -3.12
CA ARG A 109 -9.86 -28.54 -3.46
C ARG A 109 -10.20 -27.48 -2.40
N ILE A 110 -9.26 -26.56 -2.17
CA ILE A 110 -9.42 -25.48 -1.19
C ILE A 110 -10.49 -24.50 -1.67
N GLU A 111 -10.50 -24.19 -2.96
CA GLU A 111 -11.43 -23.27 -3.61
C GLU A 111 -12.88 -23.71 -3.38
N ASP A 112 -13.18 -24.99 -3.66
CA ASP A 112 -14.51 -25.58 -3.49
C ASP A 112 -14.91 -25.64 -2.01
N THR A 113 -13.95 -25.97 -1.13
CA THR A 113 -14.18 -26.02 0.31
C THR A 113 -14.56 -24.65 0.84
N ILE A 114 -13.80 -23.60 0.52
CA ILE A 114 -14.07 -22.21 0.93
C ILE A 114 -15.41 -21.75 0.35
N ALA A 115 -15.72 -22.07 -0.91
CA ALA A 115 -16.99 -21.74 -1.52
C ALA A 115 -18.18 -22.37 -0.77
N ALA A 116 -18.04 -23.61 -0.29
CA ALA A 116 -19.08 -24.33 0.44
C ALA A 116 -19.19 -23.98 1.95
N LEU A 117 -18.30 -23.13 2.49
CA LEU A 117 -18.32 -22.79 3.92
C LEU A 117 -19.59 -22.08 4.34
N ASN A 118 -20.11 -22.49 5.50
CA ASN A 118 -21.15 -21.76 6.21
C ASN A 118 -20.53 -20.85 7.29
N ALA A 119 -21.17 -19.73 7.55
CA ALA A 119 -20.76 -18.84 8.64
C ALA A 119 -20.76 -19.59 9.99
N ASN A 120 -19.75 -19.35 10.83
CA ASN A 120 -19.58 -19.98 12.14
C ASN A 120 -19.47 -21.51 12.11
N GLN A 121 -19.13 -22.12 10.97
CA GLN A 121 -18.84 -23.56 10.89
C GLN A 121 -17.51 -23.90 11.56
N PHE A 122 -16.50 -23.05 11.37
CA PHE A 122 -15.18 -23.16 11.97
C PHE A 122 -14.84 -21.89 12.74
N ASP A 123 -14.05 -22.04 13.79
CA ASP A 123 -13.57 -20.91 14.60
C ASP A 123 -12.20 -20.43 14.08
N LEU A 124 -11.31 -21.38 13.74
CA LEU A 124 -9.98 -21.12 13.23
C LEU A 124 -9.77 -21.81 11.88
N ALA A 125 -9.22 -21.12 10.89
CA ALA A 125 -8.67 -21.75 9.70
C ALA A 125 -7.14 -21.62 9.66
N ILE A 126 -6.45 -22.65 9.21
CA ILE A 126 -5.03 -22.59 8.91
C ILE A 126 -4.79 -22.88 7.43
N GLY A 127 -3.89 -22.13 6.80
CA GLY A 127 -3.55 -22.28 5.38
C GLY A 127 -2.08 -21.98 5.20
N LEU A 128 -1.25 -23.02 5.29
CA LEU A 128 0.18 -22.88 5.42
C LEU A 128 0.87 -23.19 4.10
N SER A 129 1.51 -22.20 3.47
CA SER A 129 2.28 -22.41 2.25
C SER A 129 1.50 -23.06 1.10
N VAL A 130 0.21 -22.71 0.94
CA VAL A 130 -0.65 -23.33 -0.07
C VAL A 130 -1.24 -22.35 -1.10
N PHE A 131 -1.56 -21.13 -0.68
CA PHE A 131 -2.28 -20.17 -1.54
C PHE A 131 -1.49 -19.70 -2.76
N HIS A 132 -0.16 -19.77 -2.74
CA HIS A 132 0.69 -19.38 -3.87
C HIS A 132 0.46 -20.26 -5.11
N HIS A 133 0.08 -21.53 -4.92
CA HIS A 133 -0.36 -22.41 -6.02
C HIS A 133 -1.67 -21.93 -6.63
N ILE A 134 -2.62 -21.52 -5.78
CA ILE A 134 -3.93 -21.01 -6.22
C ILE A 134 -3.77 -19.66 -6.94
N VAL A 135 -2.88 -18.78 -6.44
CA VAL A 135 -2.53 -17.52 -7.13
C VAL A 135 -1.96 -17.80 -8.51
N HIS A 136 -1.08 -18.80 -8.64
CA HIS A 136 -0.49 -19.15 -9.94
C HIS A 136 -1.55 -19.65 -10.94
N LEU A 137 -2.58 -20.36 -10.47
CA LEU A 137 -3.63 -20.93 -11.32
C LEU A 137 -4.77 -19.94 -11.64
N HIS A 138 -5.18 -19.13 -10.66
CA HIS A 138 -6.42 -18.34 -10.72
C HIS A 138 -6.19 -16.83 -10.59
N GLY A 139 -4.96 -16.40 -10.31
CA GLY A 139 -4.59 -15.00 -10.13
C GLY A 139 -4.87 -14.45 -8.73
N VAL A 140 -4.34 -13.25 -8.49
CA VAL A 140 -4.37 -12.56 -7.19
C VAL A 140 -5.79 -12.20 -6.76
N GLU A 141 -6.61 -11.69 -7.67
CA GLU A 141 -7.96 -11.21 -7.34
C GLU A 141 -8.90 -12.33 -6.88
N GLU A 142 -8.79 -13.52 -7.47
CA GLU A 142 -9.59 -14.67 -7.02
C GLU A 142 -9.20 -15.10 -5.61
N VAL A 143 -7.90 -15.19 -5.32
CA VAL A 143 -7.42 -15.56 -3.99
C VAL A 143 -7.83 -14.51 -2.95
N LYS A 144 -7.83 -13.22 -3.28
CA LYS A 144 -8.36 -12.17 -2.39
C LYS A 144 -9.83 -12.40 -2.04
N ARG A 145 -10.67 -12.81 -3.01
CA ARG A 145 -12.07 -13.16 -2.76
C ARG A 145 -12.21 -14.38 -1.84
N LEU A 146 -11.44 -15.44 -2.12
CA LEU A 146 -11.44 -16.66 -1.30
C LEU A 146 -11.02 -16.36 0.15
N LEU A 147 -9.94 -15.61 0.35
CA LEU A 147 -9.43 -15.26 1.67
C LEU A 147 -10.39 -14.33 2.44
N SER A 148 -11.04 -13.38 1.76
CA SER A 148 -12.07 -12.56 2.39
C SER A 148 -13.23 -13.41 2.87
N ARG A 149 -13.73 -14.33 2.03
CA ARG A 149 -14.81 -15.26 2.40
C ARG A 149 -14.41 -16.15 3.58
N LEU A 150 -13.18 -16.67 3.58
CA LEU A 150 -12.65 -17.49 4.67
C LEU A 150 -12.61 -16.70 5.99
N ALA A 151 -12.15 -15.44 5.95
CA ALA A 151 -12.15 -14.53 7.09
C ALA A 151 -13.56 -14.20 7.59
N ASP A 152 -14.54 -14.06 6.70
CA ASP A 152 -15.95 -13.80 7.05
C ASP A 152 -16.62 -15.02 7.70
N CYS A 153 -16.20 -16.23 7.32
CA CYS A 153 -16.80 -17.47 7.82
C CYS A 153 -16.16 -17.98 9.12
N THR A 154 -15.04 -17.39 9.56
CA THR A 154 -14.26 -17.84 10.73
C THR A 154 -14.04 -16.71 11.74
N GLN A 155 -13.58 -17.05 12.95
CA GLN A 155 -13.20 -16.05 13.97
C GLN A 155 -11.75 -15.57 13.77
N ALA A 156 -10.89 -16.45 13.23
CA ALA A 156 -9.53 -16.12 12.86
C ALA A 156 -9.03 -17.06 11.76
N MET A 157 -8.05 -16.61 10.99
CA MET A 157 -7.26 -17.49 10.12
C MET A 157 -5.76 -17.22 10.27
N ILE A 158 -4.96 -18.28 10.18
CA ILE A 158 -3.50 -18.21 10.20
C ILE A 158 -2.99 -18.65 8.83
N LEU A 159 -2.30 -17.74 8.15
CA LEU A 159 -1.78 -17.98 6.81
C LEU A 159 -0.27 -17.86 6.80
N GLU A 160 0.41 -18.80 6.18
CA GLU A 160 1.81 -18.64 5.80
C GLU A 160 1.87 -18.44 4.30
N LEU A 161 2.32 -17.26 3.87
CA LEU A 161 2.25 -16.84 2.48
C LEU A 161 3.64 -16.90 1.85
N ALA A 162 3.73 -17.52 0.67
CA ALA A 162 4.94 -17.49 -0.14
C ALA A 162 5.15 -16.09 -0.72
N VAL A 163 6.41 -15.74 -1.01
CA VAL A 163 6.76 -14.39 -1.48
C VAL A 163 7.36 -14.43 -2.87
N LYS A 164 7.23 -13.31 -3.60
CA LYS A 164 7.69 -13.19 -4.99
C LYS A 164 9.20 -13.30 -5.14
N GLU A 165 9.95 -13.00 -4.09
CA GLU A 165 11.41 -13.07 -4.07
C GLU A 165 11.94 -14.51 -4.05
N GLU A 166 11.07 -15.51 -3.84
CA GLU A 166 11.46 -16.92 -3.92
C GLU A 166 11.82 -17.33 -5.37
N PRO A 167 12.95 -18.01 -5.59
CA PRO A 167 13.45 -18.35 -6.93
C PRO A 167 12.77 -19.59 -7.52
N LEU A 168 11.44 -19.62 -7.55
CA LEU A 168 10.63 -20.76 -8.01
C LEU A 168 9.76 -20.34 -9.18
N PHE A 169 9.43 -21.25 -10.09
CA PHE A 169 8.76 -20.95 -11.38
C PHE A 169 7.47 -20.11 -11.25
N TRP A 170 6.73 -20.24 -10.14
CA TRP A 170 5.47 -19.54 -9.89
C TRP A 170 5.64 -18.08 -9.41
N TYR A 171 6.88 -17.61 -9.20
CA TYR A 171 7.16 -16.28 -8.64
C TYR A 171 6.58 -15.12 -9.47
N ILE A 172 6.55 -15.28 -10.80
CA ILE A 172 6.05 -14.25 -11.74
C ILE A 172 4.58 -13.93 -11.47
N SER A 173 3.81 -14.92 -11.05
CA SER A 173 2.38 -14.80 -10.78
C SER A 173 2.05 -14.20 -9.42
N GLN A 174 3.01 -14.12 -8.50
CA GLN A 174 2.77 -13.64 -7.14
C GLN A 174 2.66 -12.11 -7.09
N PRO A 175 1.89 -11.56 -6.12
CA PRO A 175 1.86 -10.12 -5.87
C PRO A 175 3.24 -9.59 -5.47
N HIS A 176 3.43 -8.27 -5.53
CA HIS A 176 4.69 -7.68 -5.10
C HIS A 176 4.91 -7.87 -3.60
N ASP A 177 3.85 -7.73 -2.82
CA ASP A 177 3.83 -7.99 -1.38
C ASP A 177 2.74 -9.01 -1.04
N PRO A 178 3.01 -10.05 -0.22
CA PRO A 178 2.00 -11.04 0.18
C PRO A 178 0.79 -10.41 0.90
N ARG A 179 0.95 -9.22 1.50
CA ARG A 179 -0.14 -8.49 2.17
C ARG A 179 -1.23 -8.04 1.21
N GLU A 180 -0.94 -7.90 -0.09
CA GLU A 180 -1.95 -7.61 -1.12
C GLU A 180 -3.07 -8.67 -1.15
N LEU A 181 -2.79 -9.90 -0.71
CA LEU A 181 -3.77 -10.99 -0.63
C LEU A 181 -4.74 -10.84 0.56
N ILE A 182 -4.40 -10.05 1.58
CA ILE A 182 -5.13 -9.99 2.85
C ILE A 182 -5.49 -8.57 3.30
N GLU A 183 -5.03 -7.51 2.61
CA GLU A 183 -5.27 -6.13 3.02
C GLU A 183 -6.74 -5.73 3.02
N GLN A 184 -7.58 -6.42 2.24
CA GLN A 184 -9.04 -6.27 2.21
C GLN A 184 -9.72 -6.81 3.47
N CYS A 185 -9.07 -7.70 4.23
CA CYS A 185 -9.57 -8.18 5.51
C CYS A 185 -9.42 -7.10 6.58
N ALA A 186 -10.28 -7.11 7.59
CA ALA A 186 -10.38 -6.05 8.58
C ALA A 186 -9.15 -5.94 9.49
N PHE A 187 -8.74 -7.05 10.09
CA PHE A 187 -7.60 -7.12 11.00
C PHE A 187 -6.57 -8.11 10.44
N TYR A 188 -5.30 -7.70 10.37
CA TYR A 188 -4.19 -8.62 10.16
C TYR A 188 -2.93 -8.16 10.90
N ARG A 189 -2.11 -9.13 11.33
CA ARG A 189 -0.76 -8.89 11.86
C ARG A 189 0.20 -10.00 11.46
N VAL A 190 1.47 -9.66 11.29
CA VAL A 190 2.55 -10.65 11.20
C VAL A 190 2.75 -11.24 12.60
N ILE A 191 2.79 -12.56 12.69
CA ILE A 191 3.04 -13.30 13.94
C ILE A 191 4.37 -14.07 13.93
N GLY A 192 4.96 -14.29 12.76
CA GLY A 192 6.26 -14.95 12.61
C GLY A 192 6.79 -14.89 11.18
N GLN A 193 8.04 -15.31 11.01
CA GLN A 193 8.67 -15.52 9.70
C GLN A 193 9.45 -16.83 9.78
N PHE A 194 9.30 -17.69 8.76
CA PHE A 194 9.86 -19.03 8.77
C PHE A 194 10.69 -19.27 7.53
N ASN A 195 11.88 -19.81 7.71
CA ASN A 195 12.72 -20.22 6.59
C ASN A 195 12.04 -21.36 5.81
N THR A 196 12.42 -21.48 4.55
CA THR A 196 12.02 -22.60 3.70
C THR A 196 13.25 -23.46 3.41
N HIS A 197 13.03 -24.73 3.07
CA HIS A 197 14.09 -25.58 2.51
C HIS A 197 14.42 -25.21 1.05
N LEU A 198 13.57 -24.39 0.40
CA LEU A 198 13.65 -24.05 -1.02
C LEU A 198 14.60 -22.88 -1.28
N SER A 199 14.65 -21.91 -0.37
CA SER A 199 15.45 -20.70 -0.55
C SER A 199 15.75 -20.02 0.79
N PRO A 200 16.78 -19.14 0.85
CA PRO A 200 17.06 -18.34 2.04
C PRO A 200 16.01 -17.26 2.31
N VAL A 201 15.00 -17.11 1.44
CA VAL A 201 13.93 -16.13 1.60
C VAL A 201 12.88 -16.71 2.56
N PRO A 202 12.62 -16.06 3.71
CA PRO A 202 11.63 -16.55 4.67
C PRO A 202 10.20 -16.18 4.24
N ARG A 203 9.25 -17.01 4.67
CA ARG A 203 7.81 -16.77 4.47
C ARG A 203 7.20 -16.12 5.70
N PRO A 204 6.48 -15.00 5.57
CA PRO A 204 5.73 -14.42 6.67
C PRO A 204 4.48 -15.24 7.01
N MET A 205 4.24 -15.39 8.31
CA MET A 205 3.00 -15.93 8.85
C MET A 205 2.14 -14.81 9.41
N PHE A 206 0.90 -14.75 8.95
CA PHE A 206 -0.10 -13.75 9.32
C PHE A 206 -1.22 -14.36 10.14
N LEU A 207 -1.70 -13.59 11.11
CA LEU A 207 -2.98 -13.81 11.79
C LEU A 207 -3.97 -12.78 11.27
N ILE A 208 -5.11 -13.24 10.75
CA ILE A 208 -6.13 -12.42 10.10
C ILE A 208 -7.50 -12.68 10.73
N SER A 209 -8.37 -11.66 10.74
CA SER A 209 -9.73 -11.75 11.28
C SER A 209 -10.62 -10.63 10.73
N ASN A 210 -11.88 -10.94 10.41
CA ASN A 210 -12.92 -9.96 10.06
C ASN A 210 -13.86 -9.62 11.21
N THR A 211 -13.70 -10.25 12.38
CA THR A 211 -14.67 -10.16 13.48
C THR A 211 -14.04 -9.76 14.81
N ARG A 212 -12.71 -9.89 14.95
CA ARG A 212 -11.96 -9.71 16.20
C ARG A 212 -10.64 -8.95 16.02
N VAL A 213 -10.29 -8.13 17.00
CA VAL A 213 -8.92 -7.62 17.19
C VAL A 213 -8.17 -8.68 17.97
N ILE A 214 -7.07 -9.22 17.44
CA ILE A 214 -6.30 -10.30 18.09
C ILE A 214 -4.84 -9.87 18.28
N LEU A 215 -4.56 -9.20 19.39
CA LEU A 215 -3.24 -8.78 19.84
C LEU A 215 -2.65 -9.82 20.82
N GLU A 216 -1.50 -9.55 21.43
CA GLU A 216 -0.90 -10.48 22.41
C GLU A 216 -1.67 -10.50 23.73
N ASP A 217 -2.00 -9.31 24.25
CA ASP A 217 -2.68 -9.14 25.54
C ASP A 217 -4.15 -8.71 25.42
N PHE A 218 -4.70 -8.77 24.20
CA PHE A 218 -6.07 -8.29 23.94
C PHE A 218 -6.68 -9.03 22.76
N ASN A 219 -7.77 -9.76 23.00
CA ASN A 219 -8.50 -10.48 21.97
C ASN A 219 -10.01 -10.32 22.18
N GLN A 220 -10.64 -9.41 21.43
CA GLN A 220 -12.05 -9.06 21.59
C GLN A 220 -12.73 -8.85 20.24
N PRO A 221 -14.04 -9.13 20.14
CA PRO A 221 -14.80 -8.86 18.92
C PRO A 221 -14.97 -7.35 18.71
N PHE A 222 -15.02 -6.93 17.45
CA PHE A 222 -15.40 -5.56 17.08
C PHE A 222 -16.70 -5.56 16.27
N GLU A 223 -17.48 -4.50 16.41
CA GLU A 223 -18.76 -4.31 15.70
C GLU A 223 -18.53 -3.70 14.32
N ARG A 224 -17.56 -2.78 14.24
CA ARG A 224 -17.18 -2.08 13.01
C ARG A 224 -15.71 -1.71 13.03
N TRP A 225 -15.15 -1.50 11.84
CA TRP A 225 -13.81 -0.98 11.66
C TRP A 225 -13.77 0.01 10.49
N GLN A 226 -12.70 0.78 10.40
CA GLN A 226 -12.44 1.71 9.30
C GLN A 226 -10.93 1.94 9.14
N ASP A 227 -10.50 2.24 7.92
CA ASP A 227 -9.10 2.53 7.52
C ASP A 227 -8.79 4.04 7.44
N HIS A 228 -9.72 4.87 7.91
CA HIS A 228 -9.65 6.32 7.94
C HIS A 228 -10.15 6.85 9.29
N PRO A 229 -9.56 7.93 9.85
CA PRO A 229 -9.92 8.42 11.18
C PRO A 229 -11.36 8.97 11.26
N TYR A 230 -11.84 9.60 10.18
CA TYR A 230 -13.17 10.19 10.08
C TYR A 230 -13.63 10.24 8.63
N ALA A 231 -14.94 10.29 8.40
CA ALA A 231 -15.49 10.37 7.05
C ALA A 231 -14.96 11.63 6.33
N GLY A 232 -14.42 11.45 5.12
CA GLY A 232 -13.82 12.53 4.34
C GLY A 232 -12.34 12.84 4.63
N ALA A 233 -11.66 12.06 5.48
CA ALA A 233 -10.21 12.19 5.70
C ALA A 233 -9.36 11.93 4.43
N GLY A 234 -9.93 11.27 3.42
CA GLY A 234 -9.26 10.95 2.17
C GLY A 234 -8.05 10.04 2.40
N PHE A 235 -6.96 10.27 1.65
CA PHE A 235 -5.76 9.44 1.67
C PHE A 235 -4.64 9.99 2.58
N ALA A 236 -4.97 10.83 3.57
CA ALA A 236 -4.01 11.59 4.38
C ALA A 236 -2.93 10.73 5.05
N HIS A 237 -3.27 9.50 5.46
CA HIS A 237 -2.35 8.56 6.09
C HIS A 237 -2.05 7.34 5.22
N LYS A 238 -2.33 7.39 3.92
CA LYS A 238 -2.03 6.33 2.94
C LYS A 238 -2.50 4.94 3.39
N LYS A 239 -3.69 4.87 4.01
CA LYS A 239 -4.31 3.65 4.59
C LYS A 239 -3.46 2.92 5.65
N SER A 240 -2.45 3.58 6.22
CA SER A 240 -1.58 2.99 7.24
C SER A 240 -2.20 2.89 8.64
N ARG A 241 -3.41 3.41 8.84
CA ARG A 241 -4.07 3.47 10.15
C ARG A 241 -5.41 2.76 10.10
N ARG A 242 -5.67 1.88 11.06
CA ARG A 242 -6.94 1.18 11.23
C ARG A 242 -7.53 1.47 12.60
N TYR A 243 -8.84 1.61 12.64
CA TYR A 243 -9.61 1.92 13.84
C TYR A 243 -10.71 0.87 13.97
N TYR A 244 -10.72 0.17 15.10
CA TYR A 244 -11.71 -0.86 15.42
C TYR A 244 -12.56 -0.40 16.59
N PHE A 245 -13.87 -0.59 16.50
CA PHE A 245 -14.83 -0.18 17.51
C PHE A 245 -15.53 -1.44 18.03
N GLY A 246 -15.21 -1.82 19.26
CA GLY A 246 -15.94 -2.84 19.98
C GLY A 246 -17.09 -2.25 20.79
N GLU A 247 -17.69 -3.09 21.61
CA GLU A 247 -18.79 -2.71 22.52
C GLU A 247 -18.34 -1.61 23.48
N ASN A 248 -17.23 -1.84 24.19
CA ASN A 248 -16.70 -0.98 25.26
C ASN A 248 -15.27 -0.44 25.00
N TYR A 249 -14.71 -0.67 23.80
CA TYR A 249 -13.34 -0.26 23.48
C TYR A 249 -13.21 0.33 22.07
N ILE A 250 -12.15 1.11 21.88
CA ILE A 250 -11.62 1.54 20.58
C ILE A 250 -10.17 1.06 20.50
N CYS A 251 -9.81 0.42 19.39
CA CYS A 251 -8.43 0.04 19.08
C CYS A 251 -7.92 0.86 17.89
N LYS A 252 -6.84 1.61 18.08
CA LYS A 252 -6.05 2.23 17.02
C LYS A 252 -4.88 1.30 16.67
N LEU A 253 -4.69 1.00 15.40
CA LEU A 253 -3.59 0.18 14.90
C LEU A 253 -2.90 0.90 13.74
N PHE A 254 -1.64 1.29 13.94
CA PHE A 254 -0.87 2.08 12.98
C PHE A 254 0.28 1.23 12.42
N TYR A 255 0.24 0.95 11.11
CA TYR A 255 1.29 0.26 10.40
C TYR A 255 2.46 1.19 10.11
N TYR A 256 3.67 0.64 10.22
CA TYR A 256 4.91 1.33 9.87
C TYR A 256 5.32 1.08 8.43
N ASN A 257 4.85 -0.02 7.81
CA ASN A 257 5.04 -0.28 6.38
C ASN A 257 3.69 -0.69 5.78
N THR A 258 3.36 -0.15 4.60
CA THR A 258 2.20 -0.57 3.79
C THR A 258 2.64 -1.55 2.69
N PRO A 259 1.71 -2.29 2.05
CA PRO A 259 2.04 -3.17 0.91
C PRO A 259 2.69 -2.39 -0.25
N ASP A 260 2.11 -1.25 -0.62
CA ASP A 260 2.61 -0.38 -1.70
C ASP A 260 3.86 0.45 -1.34
N ASP A 261 4.40 0.28 -0.12
CA ASP A 261 5.52 1.07 0.45
C ASP A 261 5.40 2.62 0.30
N LEU A 262 4.17 3.14 0.23
CA LEU A 262 3.92 4.57 0.00
C LEU A 262 4.35 5.48 1.15
N LEU A 263 4.56 4.94 2.36
CA LEU A 263 4.92 5.72 3.54
C LEU A 263 6.37 6.23 3.49
N THR A 264 6.55 7.55 3.60
CA THR A 264 7.87 8.16 3.77
C THR A 264 8.42 7.88 5.17
N VAL A 265 9.74 7.97 5.34
CA VAL A 265 10.39 7.79 6.66
C VAL A 265 9.77 8.71 7.74
N GLU A 266 9.43 9.93 7.36
CA GLU A 266 8.81 10.93 8.24
C GLU A 266 7.39 10.53 8.67
N GLU A 267 6.59 9.96 7.75
CA GLU A 267 5.24 9.48 8.06
C GLU A 267 5.26 8.25 8.96
N ARG A 268 6.20 7.32 8.74
CA ARG A 268 6.40 6.15 9.63
C ARG A 268 6.77 6.61 11.03
N GLN A 269 7.68 7.58 11.14
CA GLN A 269 8.09 8.14 12.41
C GLN A 269 6.93 8.88 13.09
N ARG A 270 6.13 9.64 12.35
CA ARG A 270 4.94 10.33 12.89
C ARG A 270 3.92 9.34 13.45
N ASN A 271 3.62 8.24 12.75
CA ASN A 271 2.74 7.19 13.25
C ASN A 271 3.25 6.63 14.60
N ARG A 272 4.56 6.40 14.73
CA ARG A 272 5.19 5.94 15.98
C ARG A 272 5.07 6.98 17.10
N GLU A 273 5.41 8.22 16.81
CA GLU A 273 5.43 9.30 17.79
C GLU A 273 4.03 9.62 18.32
N GLU A 274 3.05 9.70 17.43
CA GLU A 274 1.66 10.00 17.78
C GLU A 274 1.08 8.94 18.71
N LEU A 275 1.20 7.66 18.36
CA LEU A 275 0.67 6.56 19.16
C LEU A 275 1.38 6.44 20.52
N ASN A 276 2.69 6.65 20.55
CA ASN A 276 3.48 6.65 21.78
C ASN A 276 3.15 7.87 22.67
N ASN A 277 2.89 9.03 22.07
CA ASN A 277 2.49 10.22 22.81
C ASN A 277 1.11 10.01 23.43
N GLU A 278 0.17 9.48 22.65
CA GLU A 278 -1.17 9.16 23.13
C GLU A 278 -1.14 8.19 24.32
N ALA A 279 -0.37 7.09 24.21
CA ALA A 279 -0.19 6.14 25.31
C ALA A 279 0.37 6.81 26.58
N LYS A 280 1.36 7.71 26.44
CA LYS A 280 1.94 8.44 27.58
C LYS A 280 0.91 9.33 28.27
N ILE A 281 0.13 10.07 27.50
CA ILE A 281 -0.93 10.95 28.03
C ILE A 281 -2.02 10.14 28.70
N LEU A 282 -2.48 9.04 28.11
CA LEU A 282 -3.53 8.19 28.69
C LEU A 282 -3.07 7.43 29.94
N THR A 283 -1.78 7.10 30.05
CA THR A 283 -1.21 6.50 31.26
C THR A 283 -1.19 7.50 32.42
N HIS A 284 -0.89 8.77 32.13
CA HIS A 284 -0.79 9.84 33.13
C HIS A 284 -1.61 11.07 32.70
N PRO A 285 -2.95 11.00 32.74
CA PRO A 285 -3.79 12.05 32.21
C PRO A 285 -3.62 13.36 33.02
N PRO A 286 -3.72 14.53 32.36
CA PRO A 286 -3.69 15.82 33.05
C PRO A 286 -4.75 15.89 34.15
N ARG A 287 -4.42 16.54 35.28
CA ARG A 287 -5.34 16.60 36.43
C ARG A 287 -6.66 17.28 36.04
N GLY A 288 -7.78 16.63 36.37
CA GLY A 288 -9.13 17.16 36.11
C GLY A 288 -9.57 17.14 34.63
N PHE A 289 -8.81 16.46 33.76
CA PHE A 289 -9.12 16.25 32.35
C PHE A 289 -9.78 14.88 32.16
N LYS A 290 -10.87 14.81 31.38
CA LYS A 290 -11.60 13.57 31.13
C LYS A 290 -10.87 12.80 30.03
N ALA A 291 -10.08 11.81 30.41
CA ALA A 291 -9.39 10.91 29.48
C ALA A 291 -9.99 9.50 29.58
N PRO A 292 -10.07 8.74 28.47
CA PRO A 292 -10.48 7.35 28.49
C PRO A 292 -9.45 6.50 29.23
N LYS A 293 -9.91 5.41 29.86
CA LYS A 293 -9.00 4.44 30.45
C LYS A 293 -8.18 3.74 29.36
N LEU A 294 -6.86 3.70 29.51
CA LEU A 294 -5.98 2.87 28.69
C LEU A 294 -6.16 1.39 29.07
N LEU A 295 -6.48 0.54 28.10
CA LEU A 295 -6.67 -0.90 28.31
C LEU A 295 -5.38 -1.66 28.04
N THR A 296 -4.77 -1.43 26.87
CA THR A 296 -3.44 -1.96 26.51
C THR A 296 -2.81 -1.10 25.43
N TYR A 297 -1.49 -1.14 25.31
CA TYR A 297 -0.75 -0.53 24.20
C TYR A 297 0.55 -1.27 23.96
N GLY A 298 1.08 -1.17 22.76
CA GLY A 298 2.35 -1.80 22.42
C GLY A 298 2.78 -1.46 21.00
N ASN A 299 3.98 -1.90 20.65
CA ASN A 299 4.51 -1.81 19.29
C ASN A 299 5.50 -2.93 19.01
N ASN A 300 5.74 -3.16 17.72
CA ASN A 300 6.80 -4.01 17.20
C ASN A 300 7.40 -3.37 15.94
N ASP A 301 8.22 -4.10 15.19
CA ASP A 301 8.86 -3.55 13.99
C ASP A 301 7.88 -3.23 12.85
N HIS A 302 6.68 -3.82 12.86
CA HIS A 302 5.70 -3.73 11.78
C HIS A 302 4.58 -2.72 12.05
N PHE A 303 4.09 -2.63 13.30
CA PHE A 303 2.97 -1.78 13.68
C PHE A 303 2.98 -1.43 15.17
N GLY A 304 2.22 -0.39 15.52
CA GLY A 304 1.85 -0.04 16.89
C GLY A 304 0.35 -0.20 17.11
N TRP A 305 -0.05 -0.49 18.35
CA TRP A 305 -1.45 -0.52 18.75
C TRP A 305 -1.69 0.23 20.06
N LEU A 306 -2.90 0.78 20.18
CA LEU A 306 -3.42 1.44 21.37
C LEU A 306 -4.89 1.03 21.53
N VAL A 307 -5.24 0.44 22.67
CA VAL A 307 -6.61 0.06 23.00
C VAL A 307 -7.06 0.85 24.22
N MET A 308 -8.16 1.56 24.08
CA MET A 308 -8.72 2.44 25.10
C MET A 308 -10.22 2.24 25.25
N GLU A 309 -10.76 2.69 26.38
CA GLU A 309 -12.20 2.74 26.63
C GLU A 309 -12.92 3.54 25.54
N LYS A 310 -14.05 3.00 25.07
CA LYS A 310 -14.94 3.70 24.14
C LYS A 310 -15.73 4.76 24.90
N LEU A 311 -15.41 6.02 24.63
CA LEU A 311 -16.14 7.15 25.19
C LEU A 311 -17.53 7.27 24.53
N SER A 312 -18.54 7.57 25.33
CA SER A 312 -19.91 7.80 24.84
C SER A 312 -20.02 9.15 24.11
N GLY A 313 -20.68 9.17 22.96
CA GLY A 313 -20.96 10.40 22.22
C GLY A 313 -20.88 10.18 20.71
N ARG A 314 -20.99 11.28 19.96
CA ARG A 314 -20.81 11.29 18.50
C ARG A 314 -19.79 12.34 18.10
N LEU A 315 -19.05 12.08 17.02
CA LEU A 315 -18.11 13.05 16.46
C LEU A 315 -18.86 14.29 15.98
N LEU A 316 -18.37 15.47 16.36
CA LEU A 316 -18.97 16.75 15.98
C LEU A 316 -18.99 16.92 14.44
N SER A 317 -17.94 16.50 13.76
CA SER A 317 -17.86 16.48 12.29
C SER A 317 -18.98 15.65 11.63
N ASP A 318 -19.35 14.52 12.23
CA ASP A 318 -20.40 13.64 11.72
C ASP A 318 -21.79 14.18 12.01
N MET A 319 -22.01 14.77 13.19
CA MET A 319 -23.27 15.46 13.52
C MET A 319 -23.56 16.60 12.53
N LEU A 320 -22.57 17.47 12.29
CA LEU A 320 -22.71 18.55 11.31
C LEU A 320 -22.88 18.01 9.88
N ARG A 321 -22.29 16.85 9.54
CA ARG A 321 -22.51 16.21 8.23
C ARG A 321 -23.91 15.67 8.06
N ALA A 322 -24.50 15.17 9.14
CA ALA A 322 -25.88 14.70 9.15
C ALA A 322 -26.91 15.84 9.13
N GLY A 323 -26.48 17.10 9.12
CA GLY A 323 -27.36 18.28 9.16
C GLY A 323 -27.96 18.51 10.55
N GLU A 324 -27.38 17.91 11.60
CA GLU A 324 -27.81 18.16 12.98
C GLU A 324 -27.37 19.56 13.42
N THR A 325 -28.19 20.20 14.26
CA THR A 325 -27.93 21.54 14.82
C THR A 325 -27.51 21.41 16.29
N PRO A 326 -26.23 21.15 16.59
CA PRO A 326 -25.78 21.01 17.97
C PRO A 326 -25.84 22.35 18.73
N ASP A 327 -25.91 22.27 20.05
CA ASP A 327 -25.87 23.45 20.93
C ASP A 327 -24.45 24.04 20.95
N ARG A 328 -24.19 24.95 20.02
CA ARG A 328 -22.88 25.58 19.79
C ARG A 328 -22.36 26.29 21.04
N GLU A 329 -23.25 26.89 21.83
CA GLU A 329 -22.90 27.59 23.08
C GLU A 329 -22.33 26.60 24.10
N LYS A 330 -23.04 25.50 24.36
CA LYS A 330 -22.59 24.47 25.31
C LYS A 330 -21.30 23.79 24.85
N ILE A 331 -21.18 23.52 23.56
CA ILE A 331 -19.97 22.93 22.96
C ILE A 331 -18.76 23.83 23.17
N LEU A 332 -18.87 25.11 22.81
CA LEU A 332 -17.76 26.06 22.97
C LEU A 332 -17.43 26.24 24.45
N GLN A 333 -18.44 26.33 25.31
CA GLN A 333 -18.24 26.47 26.75
C GLN A 333 -17.47 25.28 27.34
N SER A 334 -17.89 24.05 27.07
CA SER A 334 -17.25 22.86 27.64
C SER A 334 -15.85 22.65 27.05
N LEU A 335 -15.67 22.87 25.74
CA LEU A 335 -14.38 22.73 25.08
C LEU A 335 -13.36 23.77 25.58
N LEU A 336 -13.76 25.04 25.72
CA LEU A 336 -12.88 26.07 26.31
C LEU A 336 -12.47 25.72 27.74
N MET A 337 -13.39 25.16 28.54
CA MET A 337 -13.05 24.70 29.89
C MET A 337 -12.00 23.57 29.87
N GLU A 338 -12.04 22.67 28.90
CA GLU A 338 -11.00 21.64 28.73
C GLU A 338 -9.66 22.22 28.28
N LEU A 339 -9.67 23.11 27.30
CA LEU A 339 -8.46 23.76 26.78
C LEU A 339 -7.76 24.61 27.85
N VAL A 340 -8.51 25.30 28.70
CA VAL A 340 -7.95 26.05 29.85
C VAL A 340 -7.31 25.11 30.88
N LYS A 341 -7.87 23.90 31.09
CA LYS A 341 -7.28 22.93 32.02
C LYS A 341 -5.94 22.40 31.51
N LEU A 342 -5.82 22.18 30.19
CA LEU A 342 -4.56 21.80 29.54
C LEU A 342 -3.55 22.95 29.64
N GLU A 343 -3.96 24.17 29.27
CA GLU A 343 -3.09 25.35 29.27
C GLU A 343 -2.50 25.65 30.65
N LYS A 344 -3.30 25.53 31.71
CA LYS A 344 -2.83 25.70 33.11
C LYS A 344 -1.77 24.68 33.54
N GLN A 345 -1.66 23.57 32.81
CA GLN A 345 -0.66 22.53 33.03
C GLN A 345 0.52 22.63 32.05
N GLY A 346 0.58 23.68 31.23
CA GLY A 346 1.61 23.86 30.20
C GLY A 346 1.47 22.87 29.05
N LEU A 347 0.24 22.44 28.76
CA LEU A 347 -0.11 21.53 27.67
C LEU A 347 -1.11 22.20 26.74
N TRP A 348 -1.04 21.86 25.46
CA TRP A 348 -1.96 22.33 24.43
C TRP A 348 -2.33 21.19 23.50
N HIS A 349 -3.48 21.29 22.84
CA HIS A 349 -3.87 20.39 21.77
C HIS A 349 -3.54 21.05 20.43
N ASP A 350 -2.73 20.43 19.58
CA ASP A 350 -2.24 21.03 18.33
C ASP A 350 -3.13 20.79 17.11
N ASP A 351 -4.12 19.88 17.19
CA ASP A 351 -5.07 19.60 16.11
C ASP A 351 -6.54 19.81 16.54
N ILE A 352 -6.89 21.02 17.01
CA ILE A 352 -8.27 21.33 17.40
C ILE A 352 -9.14 21.47 16.13
N ARG A 353 -9.94 20.44 15.84
CA ARG A 353 -10.74 20.30 14.62
C ARG A 353 -12.08 19.66 14.93
N LEU A 354 -13.07 19.83 14.04
CA LEU A 354 -14.39 19.21 14.18
C LEU A 354 -14.33 17.67 14.34
N TRP A 355 -13.33 17.02 13.76
CA TRP A 355 -13.15 15.56 13.85
C TRP A 355 -12.43 15.08 15.11
N ASN A 356 -11.82 15.98 15.89
CA ASN A 356 -11.17 15.67 17.17
C ASN A 356 -12.01 16.12 18.38
N VAL A 357 -13.28 16.40 18.16
CA VAL A 357 -14.25 16.77 19.20
C VAL A 357 -15.40 15.78 19.19
N MET A 358 -15.68 15.21 20.36
CA MET A 358 -16.85 14.37 20.58
C MET A 358 -17.87 15.07 21.47
N VAL A 359 -19.15 14.89 21.16
CA VAL A 359 -20.28 15.51 21.86
C VAL A 359 -21.13 14.43 22.52
N ASP A 360 -21.39 14.57 23.81
CA ASP A 360 -22.26 13.66 24.57
C ASP A 360 -23.77 14.01 24.42
N SER A 361 -24.62 13.19 25.03
CA SER A 361 -26.08 13.41 25.04
C SER A 361 -26.51 14.70 25.76
N GLN A 362 -25.65 15.29 26.60
CA GLN A 362 -25.89 16.56 27.28
C GLN A 362 -25.37 17.77 26.47
N GLN A 363 -24.93 17.56 25.22
CA GLN A 363 -24.31 18.57 24.36
C GLN A 363 -23.00 19.14 24.92
N LYS A 364 -22.29 18.38 25.77
CA LYS A 364 -20.95 18.73 26.21
C LYS A 364 -19.94 18.13 25.25
N ALA A 365 -19.08 18.99 24.73
CA ALA A 365 -17.93 18.62 23.92
C ALA A 365 -16.72 18.30 24.80
N PHE A 366 -15.98 17.28 24.38
CA PHE A 366 -14.67 16.91 24.93
C PHE A 366 -13.71 16.48 23.82
N LEU A 367 -12.41 16.67 24.07
CA LEU A 367 -11.36 16.34 23.12
C LEU A 367 -11.15 14.82 23.02
N ILE A 368 -10.87 14.37 21.81
CA ILE A 368 -10.31 13.05 21.52
C ILE A 368 -8.95 13.25 20.81
N ASP A 369 -8.29 12.14 20.49
CA ASP A 369 -6.98 12.14 19.84
C ASP A 369 -5.85 12.75 20.69
N PHE A 370 -5.58 12.11 21.83
CA PHE A 370 -4.61 12.61 22.81
C PHE A 370 -3.16 12.55 22.32
N GLY A 371 -2.91 11.95 21.15
CA GLY A 371 -1.63 12.01 20.44
C GLY A 371 -1.25 13.44 20.02
N SER A 372 -2.24 14.32 19.86
CA SER A 372 -2.07 15.74 19.53
C SER A 372 -1.84 16.65 20.74
N ILE A 373 -1.69 16.10 21.95
CA ILE A 373 -1.34 16.90 23.13
C ILE A 373 0.17 17.15 23.18
N VAL A 374 0.54 18.42 23.13
CA VAL A 374 1.92 18.91 23.01
C VAL A 374 2.27 19.90 24.11
N LYS A 375 3.57 20.13 24.32
CA LYS A 375 4.11 21.11 25.27
C LYS A 375 4.39 22.49 24.66
N ILE A 376 4.25 22.62 23.35
CA ILE A 376 4.50 23.87 22.63
C ILE A 376 3.17 24.32 22.04
N PRO A 377 2.70 25.56 22.29
CA PRO A 377 1.41 26.07 21.79
C PRO A 377 1.47 26.39 20.30
N ARG A 378 1.63 25.36 19.46
CA ARG A 378 1.71 25.48 18.01
C ARG A 378 0.84 24.42 17.35
N ASP A 379 0.03 24.82 16.37
CA ASP A 379 -0.82 23.91 15.60
C ASP A 379 0.05 22.97 14.75
N CYS A 380 -0.42 21.73 14.53
CA CYS A 380 0.27 20.73 13.73
C CYS A 380 0.32 21.07 12.23
N SER A 381 -0.54 22.00 11.81
CA SER A 381 -0.75 22.43 10.43
C SER A 381 -0.78 23.96 10.33
N TRP A 382 -1.60 24.50 9.43
CA TRP A 382 -1.83 25.93 9.31
C TRP A 382 -3.18 26.33 9.94
N PRO A 383 -3.24 27.48 10.64
CA PRO A 383 -2.18 28.43 10.97
C PRO A 383 -1.36 27.98 12.20
N PRO A 384 -0.08 28.37 12.31
CA PRO A 384 0.79 27.88 13.38
C PRO A 384 0.37 28.33 14.79
N ASN A 385 -0.32 29.47 14.92
CA ASN A 385 -0.81 29.93 16.21
C ASN A 385 -2.11 29.19 16.57
N ILE A 386 -2.12 28.54 17.73
CA ILE A 386 -3.25 27.71 18.20
C ILE A 386 -4.55 28.51 18.43
N VAL A 387 -4.46 29.78 18.82
CA VAL A 387 -5.64 30.64 19.02
C VAL A 387 -6.24 31.03 17.66
N GLN A 388 -5.40 31.29 16.66
CA GLN A 388 -5.84 31.50 15.28
C GLN A 388 -6.53 30.26 14.72
N SER A 389 -5.95 29.08 14.94
CA SER A 389 -6.55 27.80 14.54
C SER A 389 -7.90 27.56 15.21
N PHE A 390 -8.04 28.00 16.46
CA PHE A 390 -9.30 27.96 17.19
C PHE A 390 -10.36 28.92 16.61
N PHE A 391 -9.99 30.08 16.08
CA PHE A 391 -10.95 30.98 15.40
C PHE A 391 -11.54 30.30 14.16
N ILE A 392 -10.69 29.64 13.38
CA ILE A 392 -11.12 28.83 12.24
C ILE A 392 -12.06 27.72 12.70
N PHE A 393 -11.75 27.01 13.79
CA PHE A 393 -12.64 26.00 14.36
C PHE A 393 -14.02 26.57 14.73
N VAL A 394 -14.07 27.77 15.33
CA VAL A 394 -15.34 28.44 15.62
C VAL A 394 -16.09 28.76 14.32
N ASN A 395 -15.43 29.30 13.30
CA ASN A 395 -16.08 29.55 12.01
C ASN A 395 -16.59 28.25 11.35
N GLU A 396 -15.83 27.15 11.41
CA GLU A 396 -16.24 25.83 10.91
C GLU A 396 -17.49 25.29 11.63
N LEU A 397 -17.66 25.60 12.93
CA LEU A 397 -18.83 25.19 13.72
C LEU A 397 -20.12 25.93 13.31
N PHE A 398 -20.00 27.13 12.73
CA PHE A 398 -21.13 27.96 12.30
C PHE A 398 -21.35 27.94 10.78
N ASP A 399 -20.49 27.29 10.00
CA ASP A 399 -20.65 27.16 8.54
C ASP A 399 -21.68 26.06 8.18
N GLU A 400 -22.96 26.43 8.21
CA GLU A 400 -24.09 25.54 7.91
C GLU A 400 -24.11 25.07 6.45
N GLN A 401 -23.59 25.88 5.52
CA GLN A 401 -23.62 25.57 4.08
C GLN A 401 -22.36 24.85 3.58
N ARG A 402 -21.33 24.69 4.42
CA ARG A 402 -20.01 24.20 4.02
C ARG A 402 -19.51 24.94 2.78
N SER A 403 -19.58 26.25 2.88
CA SER A 403 -19.48 27.17 1.75
C SER A 403 -18.13 27.04 1.03
N TRP A 404 -17.11 26.59 1.76
CA TRP A 404 -15.75 26.45 1.25
C TRP A 404 -15.23 25.02 1.41
N LYS A 405 -14.42 24.57 0.45
CA LYS A 405 -13.65 23.31 0.55
C LYS A 405 -12.18 23.66 0.41
N GLY A 406 -11.62 24.30 1.43
CA GLY A 406 -10.22 24.70 1.43
C GLY A 406 -9.27 23.51 1.35
N LEU A 407 -8.02 23.79 0.96
CA LEU A 407 -6.94 22.80 0.91
C LEU A 407 -6.42 22.46 2.31
N TRP A 408 -6.41 23.46 3.20
CA TRP A 408 -5.84 23.36 4.55
C TRP A 408 -6.94 23.40 5.60
N ARG A 409 -7.75 24.45 5.57
CA ARG A 409 -8.93 24.66 6.42
C ARG A 409 -10.04 25.25 5.58
N SER A 410 -11.28 24.95 5.95
CA SER A 410 -12.45 25.26 5.12
C SER A 410 -13.26 26.45 5.64
N ALA A 411 -12.67 27.28 6.50
CA ALA A 411 -13.35 28.45 7.05
C ALA A 411 -12.40 29.65 7.16
N PRO A 412 -12.95 30.87 7.18
CA PRO A 412 -12.16 32.07 7.42
C PRO A 412 -11.56 32.08 8.83
N LEU A 413 -10.52 32.88 9.01
CA LEU A 413 -9.89 33.14 10.30
C LEU A 413 -10.51 34.37 10.97
N HIS A 414 -11.03 35.33 10.20
CA HIS A 414 -11.67 36.51 10.74
C HIS A 414 -13.01 36.19 11.46
N PRO A 415 -13.40 36.97 12.50
CA PRO A 415 -14.61 36.70 13.28
C PRO A 415 -15.89 37.34 12.73
N PHE A 416 -15.78 38.17 11.69
CA PHE A 416 -16.86 39.07 11.25
C PHE A 416 -18.10 38.39 10.64
N ASN A 417 -17.99 37.13 10.17
CA ASN A 417 -19.13 36.40 9.62
C ASN A 417 -19.92 35.64 10.69
N LEU A 418 -19.46 35.65 11.95
CA LEU A 418 -20.17 34.97 13.04
C LEU A 418 -21.39 35.78 13.49
N PRO A 419 -22.48 35.10 13.91
CA PRO A 419 -23.60 35.78 14.54
C PRO A 419 -23.18 36.41 15.87
N GLN A 420 -23.87 37.49 16.27
CA GLN A 420 -23.74 38.01 17.63
C GLN A 420 -24.34 36.99 18.62
N PRO A 421 -23.75 36.81 19.81
CA PRO A 421 -22.63 37.57 20.40
C PRO A 421 -21.22 36.99 20.12
N TRP A 422 -21.08 35.94 19.31
CA TRP A 422 -19.79 35.25 19.10
C TRP A 422 -18.80 36.08 18.29
N SER A 423 -19.28 36.88 17.33
CA SER A 423 -18.44 37.85 16.62
C SER A 423 -17.86 38.91 17.56
N ASN A 424 -18.65 39.44 18.50
CA ASN A 424 -18.19 40.40 19.53
C ASN A 424 -17.08 39.79 20.39
N TRP A 425 -17.22 38.52 20.76
CA TRP A 425 -16.24 37.78 21.55
C TRP A 425 -14.90 37.63 20.85
N LEU A 426 -14.87 37.06 19.65
CA LEU A 426 -13.62 36.86 18.93
C LEU A 426 -13.01 38.18 18.47
N TYR A 427 -13.82 39.19 18.15
CA TYR A 427 -13.34 40.54 17.87
C TYR A 427 -12.65 41.18 19.08
N ALA A 428 -13.20 41.02 20.29
CA ALA A 428 -12.54 41.52 21.50
C ALA A 428 -11.18 40.86 21.75
N VAL A 429 -10.99 39.59 21.37
CA VAL A 429 -9.69 38.90 21.40
C VAL A 429 -8.77 39.46 20.31
N TRP A 430 -9.30 39.66 19.10
CA TRP A 430 -8.58 40.22 17.95
C TRP A 430 -7.95 41.58 18.25
N GLN A 431 -8.62 42.41 19.05
CA GLN A 431 -8.13 43.73 19.48
C GLN A 431 -7.02 43.67 20.54
N LYS A 432 -6.71 42.50 21.10
CA LYS A 432 -5.65 42.33 22.10
C LYS A 432 -4.30 42.06 21.43
N PRO A 433 -3.18 42.51 22.03
CA PRO A 433 -1.84 42.14 21.57
C PRO A 433 -1.65 40.61 21.50
N VAL A 434 -0.99 40.12 20.45
CA VAL A 434 -0.87 38.68 20.14
C VAL A 434 -0.17 37.89 21.25
N ASP A 435 0.76 38.50 21.97
CA ASP A 435 1.47 37.92 23.11
C ASP A 435 0.56 37.63 24.32
N THR A 436 -0.62 38.26 24.37
CA THR A 436 -1.63 38.02 25.42
C THR A 436 -2.62 36.91 25.06
N TRP A 437 -2.59 36.41 23.83
CA TRP A 437 -3.55 35.41 23.34
C TRP A 437 -3.34 34.08 24.04
N SER A 438 -4.41 33.57 24.66
CA SER A 438 -4.43 32.33 25.43
C SER A 438 -5.85 31.75 25.46
N PHE A 439 -5.97 30.45 25.74
CA PHE A 439 -7.27 29.84 25.97
C PHE A 439 -7.95 30.39 27.24
N THR A 440 -7.17 30.79 28.23
CA THR A 440 -7.65 31.47 29.43
C THR A 440 -8.30 32.81 29.08
N LEU A 441 -7.67 33.63 28.24
CA LEU A 441 -8.25 34.89 27.76
C LEU A 441 -9.53 34.63 26.95
N LEU A 442 -9.51 33.65 26.04
CA LEU A 442 -10.68 33.25 25.26
C LEU A 442 -11.86 32.89 26.17
N ALA A 443 -11.64 32.03 27.16
CA ALA A 443 -12.68 31.59 28.09
C ALA A 443 -13.20 32.71 29.00
N GLN A 444 -12.34 33.67 29.38
CA GLN A 444 -12.75 34.85 30.15
C GLN A 444 -13.68 35.75 29.34
N LEU A 445 -13.28 36.11 28.12
CA LEU A 445 -14.08 36.97 27.24
C LEU A 445 -15.37 36.28 26.77
N PHE A 446 -15.37 34.96 26.61
CA PHE A 446 -16.56 34.18 26.26
C PHE A 446 -17.68 34.32 27.29
N LYS A 447 -17.34 34.39 28.59
CA LYS A 447 -18.32 34.57 29.68
C LYS A 447 -19.02 35.92 29.67
N THR A 448 -18.37 36.94 29.12
CA THR A 448 -18.90 38.31 29.07
C THR A 448 -19.29 38.73 27.65
N LYS A 449 -19.39 37.78 26.70
CA LYS A 449 -19.57 38.06 25.27
C LYS A 449 -20.77 38.95 24.95
N ASP A 450 -21.86 38.79 25.69
CA ASP A 450 -23.10 39.55 25.51
C ASP A 450 -22.95 41.05 25.85
N ARG A 451 -21.89 41.43 26.56
CA ARG A 451 -21.58 42.81 26.94
C ARG A 451 -20.45 43.43 26.12
N LEU A 452 -19.83 42.65 25.23
CA LEU A 452 -18.72 43.12 24.41
C LEU A 452 -19.24 43.93 23.21
N PRO A 453 -18.48 44.95 22.77
CA PRO A 453 -18.90 45.79 21.65
C PRO A 453 -18.97 44.98 20.35
N ALA A 454 -19.99 45.26 19.54
CA ALA A 454 -20.15 44.64 18.23
C ALA A 454 -19.09 45.13 17.23
N PRO A 455 -18.56 44.27 16.34
CA PRO A 455 -17.56 44.67 15.36
C PRO A 455 -18.02 45.82 14.47
N GLU A 456 -19.27 45.78 14.00
CA GLU A 456 -19.88 46.79 13.11
C GLU A 456 -19.73 48.24 13.61
N SER A 457 -19.64 48.43 14.93
CA SER A 457 -19.47 49.76 15.53
C SER A 457 -18.04 50.32 15.43
N ASN A 458 -17.04 49.49 15.18
CA ASN A 458 -15.62 49.84 15.29
C ASN A 458 -14.72 49.20 14.21
N ILE A 459 -15.28 48.62 13.15
CA ILE A 459 -14.47 48.02 12.07
C ILE A 459 -13.64 49.09 11.36
N SER A 460 -12.33 48.89 11.36
CA SER A 460 -11.36 49.68 10.61
C SER A 460 -11.34 49.30 9.13
N ALA A 461 -10.77 50.17 8.28
CA ALA A 461 -10.60 49.87 6.86
C ALA A 461 -9.78 48.58 6.62
N ILE A 462 -8.81 48.28 7.50
CA ILE A 462 -7.95 47.09 7.39
C ILE A 462 -8.77 45.81 7.53
N GLU A 463 -9.69 45.77 8.49
CA GLU A 463 -10.51 44.58 8.77
C GLU A 463 -11.50 44.29 7.63
N GLN A 464 -12.02 45.34 6.98
CA GLN A 464 -12.80 45.19 5.74
C GLN A 464 -11.97 44.58 4.61
N TRP A 465 -10.73 45.06 4.41
CA TRP A 465 -9.84 44.50 3.40
C TRP A 465 -9.45 43.05 3.68
N ILE A 466 -9.19 42.69 4.94
CA ILE A 466 -8.89 41.30 5.34
C ILE A 466 -10.07 40.39 5.03
N THR A 467 -11.29 40.80 5.37
CA THR A 467 -12.52 40.03 5.10
C THR A 467 -12.68 39.74 3.61
N ALA A 468 -12.48 40.75 2.77
CA ALA A 468 -12.56 40.60 1.31
C ALA A 468 -11.44 39.68 0.77
N GLN A 469 -10.21 39.81 1.26
CA GLN A 469 -9.07 39.00 0.83
C GLN A 469 -9.22 37.53 1.23
N GLU A 470 -9.62 37.24 2.48
CA GLU A 470 -9.84 35.87 2.94
C GLU A 470 -10.93 35.16 2.13
N THR A 471 -12.03 35.86 1.81
CA THR A 471 -13.11 35.31 0.99
C THR A 471 -12.60 34.89 -0.40
N VAL A 472 -11.87 35.77 -1.09
CA VAL A 472 -11.28 35.46 -2.40
C VAL A 472 -10.27 34.30 -2.31
N LEU A 473 -9.48 34.26 -1.23
CA LEU A 473 -8.50 33.21 -1.01
C LEU A 473 -9.18 31.85 -0.81
N LEU A 474 -10.23 31.77 0.00
CA LEU A 474 -11.01 30.53 0.21
C LEU A 474 -11.71 30.06 -1.07
N GLU A 475 -12.27 30.99 -1.85
CA GLU A 475 -12.87 30.67 -3.14
C GLU A 475 -11.83 30.11 -4.11
N SER A 476 -10.66 30.75 -4.19
CA SER A 476 -9.56 30.31 -5.05
C SER A 476 -9.05 28.92 -4.66
N GLN A 477 -8.92 28.62 -3.36
CA GLN A 477 -8.54 27.30 -2.88
C GLN A 477 -9.60 26.25 -3.22
N THR A 478 -10.88 26.59 -3.08
CA THR A 478 -11.99 25.68 -3.41
C THR A 478 -11.97 25.32 -4.90
N ARG A 479 -11.79 26.31 -5.78
CA ARG A 479 -11.63 26.08 -7.23
C ARG A 479 -10.42 25.20 -7.52
N LEU A 480 -9.26 25.52 -6.92
CA LEU A 480 -8.02 24.79 -7.15
C LEU A 480 -8.13 23.33 -6.69
N ARG A 481 -8.81 23.07 -5.57
CA ARG A 481 -9.11 21.72 -5.09
C ARG A 481 -9.99 20.94 -6.06
N ASN A 482 -11.02 21.57 -6.62
CA ASN A 482 -11.89 20.93 -7.61
C ASN A 482 -11.14 20.59 -8.90
N GLU A 483 -10.26 21.48 -9.37
CA GLU A 483 -9.41 21.25 -10.54
C GLU A 483 -8.41 20.10 -10.31
N VAL A 484 -7.79 20.05 -9.13
CA VAL A 484 -6.89 18.94 -8.76
C VAL A 484 -7.64 17.62 -8.71
N ALA A 485 -8.81 17.58 -8.08
CA ALA A 485 -9.64 16.37 -8.04
C ALA A 485 -10.06 15.92 -9.45
N HIS A 486 -10.37 16.85 -10.34
CA HIS A 486 -10.68 16.55 -11.74
C HIS A 486 -9.46 15.97 -12.48
N CYS A 487 -8.27 16.52 -12.26
CA CYS A 487 -7.02 15.99 -12.83
C CYS A 487 -6.70 14.58 -12.33
N GLU A 488 -6.92 14.30 -11.04
CA GLU A 488 -6.73 12.96 -10.46
C GLU A 488 -7.70 11.95 -11.07
N GLN A 489 -8.97 12.33 -11.24
CA GLN A 489 -9.97 11.48 -11.90
C GLN A 489 -9.58 11.16 -13.35
N LEU A 490 -9.12 12.15 -14.12
CA LEU A 490 -8.60 11.93 -15.47
C LEU A 490 -7.39 11.00 -15.48
N SER A 491 -6.47 11.15 -14.52
CA SER A 491 -5.30 10.27 -14.41
C SER A 491 -5.69 8.82 -14.11
N GLN A 492 -6.70 8.59 -13.26
CA GLN A 492 -7.22 7.25 -12.99
C GLN A 492 -7.88 6.64 -14.23
N GLN A 493 -8.67 7.42 -14.98
CA GLN A 493 -9.27 6.97 -16.23
C GLN A 493 -8.21 6.60 -17.27
N MET A 494 -7.14 7.39 -17.38
CA MET A 494 -6.01 7.07 -18.26
C MET A 494 -5.33 5.76 -17.86
N TYR A 495 -5.16 5.51 -16.56
CA TYR A 495 -4.58 4.25 -16.07
C TYR A 495 -5.47 3.04 -16.38
N GLN A 496 -6.79 3.17 -16.20
CA GLN A 496 -7.76 2.13 -16.55
C GLN A 496 -7.76 1.83 -18.06
N LEU A 497 -7.72 2.87 -18.90
CA LEU A 497 -7.61 2.69 -20.35
C LEU A 497 -6.31 1.99 -20.75
N ASN A 498 -5.19 2.34 -20.10
CA ASN A 498 -3.90 1.73 -20.39
C ASN A 498 -3.88 0.25 -20.00
N THR A 499 -4.45 -0.11 -18.84
CA THR A 499 -4.57 -1.52 -18.41
C THR A 499 -5.50 -2.31 -19.34
N GLN A 500 -6.61 -1.73 -19.80
CA GLN A 500 -7.47 -2.34 -20.81
C GLN A 500 -6.75 -2.54 -22.15
N MET A 501 -5.95 -1.57 -22.61
CA MET A 501 -5.13 -1.72 -23.82
C MET A 501 -4.14 -2.88 -23.68
N THR A 502 -3.44 -2.98 -22.54
CA THR A 502 -2.51 -4.09 -22.29
C THR A 502 -3.22 -5.43 -22.25
N GLN A 503 -4.42 -5.51 -21.67
CA GLN A 503 -5.22 -6.73 -21.69
C GLN A 503 -5.63 -7.11 -23.12
N LEU A 504 -6.08 -6.15 -23.93
CA LEU A 504 -6.44 -6.39 -25.33
C LEU A 504 -5.22 -6.85 -26.16
N GLU A 505 -4.04 -6.27 -25.93
CA GLU A 505 -2.79 -6.71 -26.55
C GLU A 505 -2.45 -8.16 -26.17
N HIS A 506 -2.68 -8.54 -24.91
CA HIS A 506 -2.47 -9.91 -24.43
C HIS A 506 -3.50 -10.89 -25.02
N ASP A 507 -4.79 -10.53 -25.05
CA ASP A 507 -5.86 -11.33 -25.64
C ASP A 507 -5.62 -11.52 -27.16
N MET A 508 -5.16 -10.48 -27.85
CA MET A 508 -4.74 -10.55 -29.25
C MET A 508 -3.57 -11.53 -29.44
N ALA A 509 -2.56 -11.48 -28.56
CA ALA A 509 -1.42 -12.40 -28.61
C ALA A 509 -1.86 -13.87 -28.42
N ALA A 510 -2.74 -14.13 -27.45
CA ALA A 510 -3.30 -15.46 -27.18
C ALA A 510 -4.16 -15.99 -28.36
N LEU A 511 -4.90 -15.10 -29.04
CA LEU A 511 -5.66 -15.45 -30.24
C LEU A 511 -4.76 -15.78 -31.45
N THR A 512 -3.56 -15.17 -31.54
CA THR A 512 -2.56 -15.55 -32.54
C THR A 512 -1.88 -16.89 -32.22
N GLU A 513 -1.62 -17.19 -30.95
CA GLU A 513 -1.01 -18.47 -30.54
C GLU A 513 -1.96 -19.66 -30.73
N THR A 514 -3.25 -19.48 -30.43
CA THR A 514 -4.28 -20.51 -30.69
C THR A 514 -4.49 -20.79 -32.18
N LYS A 515 -4.29 -19.81 -33.06
CA LYS A 515 -4.26 -20.03 -34.52
C LYS A 515 -3.05 -20.88 -34.95
N THR A 516 -1.86 -20.62 -34.42
CA THR A 516 -0.67 -21.41 -34.74
C THR A 516 -0.76 -22.86 -34.28
N GLU A 517 -1.43 -23.16 -33.14
CA GLU A 517 -1.67 -24.54 -32.72
C GLU A 517 -2.72 -25.25 -33.58
N SER A 518 -3.76 -24.54 -34.03
CA SER A 518 -4.77 -25.10 -34.95
C SER A 518 -4.22 -25.36 -36.36
N ASP A 519 -3.22 -24.59 -36.80
CA ASP A 519 -2.57 -24.76 -38.11
C ASP A 519 -1.53 -25.90 -38.12
N ILE A 520 -0.90 -26.20 -36.98
CA ILE A 520 0.04 -27.33 -36.85
C ILE A 520 -0.71 -28.67 -36.77
N ALA A 521 -1.92 -28.70 -36.22
CA ALA A 521 -2.74 -29.92 -36.15
C ALA A 521 -3.37 -30.34 -37.50
N VAL A 522 -3.52 -29.41 -38.46
CA VAL A 522 -4.16 -29.68 -39.77
C VAL A 522 -3.14 -30.04 -40.87
N MET A 523 -1.83 -29.90 -40.61
CA MET A 523 -0.76 -30.27 -41.57
C MET A 523 -0.46 -31.78 -41.63
N ALA A 524 -1.09 -32.61 -40.79
CA ALA A 524 -0.92 -34.07 -40.78
C ALA A 524 -2.21 -34.82 -41.19
N GLY A 525 -2.64 -34.68 -42.44
CA GLY A 525 -3.60 -35.63 -43.01
C GLY A 525 -4.47 -35.11 -44.14
N ALA A 526 -4.20 -35.62 -45.34
CA ALA A 526 -5.11 -35.76 -46.49
C ALA A 526 -5.79 -34.48 -47.02
N GLY A 527 -5.43 -34.13 -48.26
CA GLY A 527 -5.96 -32.97 -48.97
C GLY A 527 -7.48 -32.96 -49.15
N SER A 528 -8.04 -31.76 -49.26
CA SER A 528 -9.38 -31.56 -49.82
C SER A 528 -9.55 -30.11 -50.29
N ARG A 529 -10.18 -29.98 -51.46
CA ARG A 529 -10.36 -28.81 -52.33
C ARG A 529 -11.19 -27.64 -51.74
N ARG A 530 -11.22 -27.50 -50.41
CA ARG A 530 -12.07 -26.55 -49.69
C ARG A 530 -11.42 -25.17 -49.52
N GLY A 531 -10.09 -25.14 -49.30
CA GLY A 531 -9.33 -23.89 -49.08
C GLY A 531 -9.31 -22.95 -50.29
N GLU A 532 -9.22 -23.46 -51.52
CA GLU A 532 -9.25 -22.61 -52.72
C GLU A 532 -10.61 -21.96 -52.96
N SER A 533 -11.69 -22.61 -52.52
CA SER A 533 -13.06 -22.10 -52.65
C SER A 533 -13.34 -20.98 -51.63
N GLU A 534 -12.85 -21.15 -50.39
CA GLU A 534 -13.00 -20.17 -49.31
C GLU A 534 -12.06 -18.98 -49.46
N LEU A 535 -10.84 -19.18 -50.00
CA LEU A 535 -9.94 -18.07 -50.33
C LEU A 535 -10.50 -17.22 -51.47
N LYS A 536 -11.12 -17.86 -52.48
CA LYS A 536 -11.77 -17.15 -53.59
C LYS A 536 -13.02 -16.40 -53.12
N TRP A 537 -13.79 -17.00 -52.22
CA TRP A 537 -14.92 -16.34 -51.55
C TRP A 537 -14.47 -15.16 -50.68
N LEU A 538 -13.39 -15.29 -49.91
CA LEU A 538 -12.82 -14.21 -49.10
C LEU A 538 -12.24 -13.08 -49.96
N ILE A 539 -11.57 -13.38 -51.07
CA ILE A 539 -11.05 -12.37 -52.00
C ILE A 539 -12.22 -11.61 -52.66
N GLU A 540 -13.26 -12.31 -53.11
CA GLU A 540 -14.48 -11.67 -53.66
C GLU A 540 -15.22 -10.82 -52.61
N HIS A 541 -15.25 -11.25 -51.34
CA HIS A 541 -15.88 -10.48 -50.25
C HIS A 541 -15.04 -9.29 -49.80
N VAL A 542 -13.70 -9.41 -49.84
CA VAL A 542 -12.79 -8.29 -49.54
C VAL A 542 -12.81 -7.26 -50.67
N GLU A 543 -12.90 -7.68 -51.94
CA GLU A 543 -13.11 -6.76 -53.08
C GLU A 543 -14.50 -6.12 -53.06
N GLN A 544 -15.55 -6.83 -52.62
CA GLN A 544 -16.86 -6.24 -52.38
C GLN A 544 -16.85 -5.24 -51.22
N LEU A 545 -16.14 -5.53 -50.13
CA LEU A 545 -15.97 -4.63 -48.98
C LEU A 545 -15.14 -3.39 -49.35
N ASP A 546 -14.11 -3.53 -50.19
CA ASP A 546 -13.30 -2.40 -50.64
C ASP A 546 -14.07 -1.52 -51.62
N ASN A 547 -14.89 -2.11 -52.51
CA ASN A 547 -15.83 -1.37 -53.36
C ASN A 547 -16.94 -0.69 -52.54
N LEU A 548 -17.48 -1.35 -51.50
CA LEU A 548 -18.46 -0.75 -50.58
C LEU A 548 -17.84 0.38 -49.75
N LEU A 549 -16.57 0.26 -49.32
CA LEU A 549 -15.83 1.30 -48.64
C LEU A 549 -15.50 2.48 -49.57
N GLN A 550 -15.21 2.23 -50.85
CA GLN A 550 -15.03 3.28 -51.85
C GLN A 550 -16.36 3.98 -52.18
N GLN A 551 -17.47 3.24 -52.29
CA GLN A 551 -18.81 3.83 -52.45
C GLN A 551 -19.24 4.64 -51.22
N ALA A 552 -18.92 4.15 -50.00
CA ALA A 552 -19.20 4.85 -48.75
C ALA A 552 -18.35 6.12 -48.55
N ARG A 553 -17.18 6.22 -49.18
CA ARG A 553 -16.35 7.45 -49.18
C ARG A 553 -16.85 8.53 -50.16
N CYS A 554 -17.73 8.18 -51.10
CA CYS A 554 -18.13 9.08 -52.18
C CYS A 554 -19.57 9.60 -52.12
N GLN A 555 -20.35 9.32 -51.08
CA GLN A 555 -21.69 9.93 -50.92
C GLN A 555 -21.86 10.60 -49.53
N PRO A 556 -22.45 11.82 -49.48
CA PRO A 556 -22.79 12.45 -48.21
C PRO A 556 -23.90 11.66 -47.52
N ALA A 557 -23.73 11.49 -46.21
CA ALA A 557 -24.48 10.59 -45.35
C ALA A 557 -26.01 10.68 -45.46
N GLU A 558 -26.65 9.54 -45.69
CA GLU A 558 -27.98 9.26 -45.12
C GLU A 558 -27.86 8.18 -44.06
N ALA A 559 -28.39 8.50 -42.88
CA ALA A 559 -28.16 7.83 -41.62
C ALA A 559 -28.93 6.51 -41.52
N VAL A 560 -28.21 5.42 -41.27
CA VAL A 560 -28.78 4.21 -40.66
C VAL A 560 -28.62 4.34 -39.15
N SER A 561 -29.74 4.36 -38.42
CA SER A 561 -29.79 4.52 -36.97
C SER A 561 -29.26 3.28 -36.26
N LEU A 562 -28.09 3.39 -35.63
CA LEU A 562 -27.57 2.41 -34.68
C LEU A 562 -28.20 2.62 -33.28
N PRO A 563 -28.23 1.58 -32.42
CA PRO A 563 -28.88 1.61 -31.10
C PRO A 563 -28.42 2.79 -30.23
N PRO A 564 -29.30 3.40 -29.42
CA PRO A 564 -29.03 4.65 -28.69
C PRO A 564 -27.81 4.59 -27.76
N GLU A 565 -27.49 3.42 -27.19
CA GLU A 565 -26.30 3.24 -26.34
C GLU A 565 -24.98 3.29 -27.13
N THR A 566 -24.98 2.77 -28.37
CA THR A 566 -23.80 2.79 -29.24
C THR A 566 -23.55 4.18 -29.83
N ALA A 567 -24.61 4.94 -30.09
CA ALA A 567 -24.52 6.33 -30.54
C ALA A 567 -23.94 7.23 -29.44
N ILE A 568 -24.37 7.06 -28.19
CA ILE A 568 -23.83 7.80 -27.03
C ILE A 568 -22.36 7.43 -26.79
N LEU A 569 -21.98 6.17 -26.94
CA LEU A 569 -20.59 5.73 -26.82
C LEU A 569 -19.71 6.27 -27.94
N GLN A 570 -20.20 6.29 -29.19
CA GLN A 570 -19.49 6.91 -30.32
C GLN A 570 -19.36 8.42 -30.16
N GLU A 571 -20.39 9.10 -29.64
CA GLU A 571 -20.35 10.54 -29.38
C GLU A 571 -19.35 10.89 -28.26
N LYS A 572 -19.33 10.09 -27.18
CA LYS A 572 -18.31 10.22 -26.11
C LYS A 572 -16.90 9.92 -26.61
N LEU A 573 -16.75 8.92 -27.47
CA LEU A 573 -15.46 8.55 -28.05
C LEU A 573 -14.98 9.60 -29.06
N ALA A 574 -15.88 10.22 -29.82
CA ALA A 574 -15.59 11.34 -30.70
C ALA A 574 -15.19 12.60 -29.93
N ALA A 575 -15.90 12.91 -28.84
CA ALA A 575 -15.55 14.03 -27.95
C ALA A 575 -14.17 13.82 -27.30
N ALA A 576 -13.88 12.61 -26.79
CA ALA A 576 -12.57 12.27 -26.24
C ALA A 576 -11.45 12.39 -27.29
N HIS A 577 -11.70 11.99 -28.54
CA HIS A 577 -10.72 12.17 -29.62
C HIS A 577 -10.48 13.64 -29.96
N GLN A 578 -11.52 14.49 -29.94
CA GLN A 578 -11.37 15.93 -30.13
C GLN A 578 -10.54 16.58 -29.02
N ASP A 579 -10.75 16.18 -27.76
CA ASP A 579 -9.98 16.69 -26.62
C ASP A 579 -8.52 16.27 -26.66
N ILE A 580 -8.24 15.02 -27.02
CA ILE A 580 -6.87 14.52 -27.22
C ILE A 580 -6.17 15.32 -28.33
N HIS A 581 -6.88 15.63 -29.41
CA HIS A 581 -6.33 16.40 -30.51
C HIS A 581 -6.09 17.87 -30.11
N HIS A 582 -6.99 18.46 -29.35
CA HIS A 582 -6.83 19.81 -28.78
C HIS A 582 -5.61 19.86 -27.84
N LEU A 583 -5.47 18.92 -26.91
CA LEU A 583 -4.36 18.84 -25.97
C LEU A 583 -3.01 18.61 -26.67
N LYS A 584 -2.98 17.81 -27.75
CA LYS A 584 -1.78 17.67 -28.59
C LYS A 584 -1.39 19.00 -29.24
N ASN A 585 -2.36 19.75 -29.75
CA ASN A 585 -2.11 21.06 -30.36
C ASN A 585 -1.59 22.07 -29.32
N VAL A 586 -2.20 22.14 -28.14
CA VAL A 586 -1.73 22.99 -27.03
C VAL A 586 -0.32 22.62 -26.60
N LYS A 587 0.00 21.33 -26.49
CA LYS A 587 1.35 20.84 -26.19
C LYS A 587 2.37 21.27 -27.25
N HIS A 588 2.00 21.20 -28.54
CA HIS A 588 2.86 21.67 -29.61
C HIS A 588 3.06 23.18 -29.56
N GLN A 589 2.02 23.94 -29.25
CA GLN A 589 2.05 25.40 -29.14
C GLN A 589 2.93 25.84 -27.96
N LEU A 590 2.78 25.24 -26.78
CA LEU A 590 3.62 25.48 -25.61
C LEU A 590 5.09 25.11 -25.86
N ARG A 591 5.37 23.99 -26.53
CA ARG A 591 6.74 23.63 -26.94
C ARG A 591 7.34 24.68 -27.88
N HIS A 592 6.53 25.20 -28.80
CA HIS A 592 6.96 26.26 -29.69
C HIS A 592 7.21 27.59 -28.95
N GLU A 593 6.43 27.92 -27.92
CA GLU A 593 6.68 29.10 -27.07
C GLU A 593 7.94 28.95 -26.22
N ILE A 594 8.15 27.78 -25.63
CA ILE A 594 9.39 27.44 -24.91
C ILE A 594 10.59 27.60 -25.85
N ASP A 595 10.51 27.06 -27.07
CA ASP A 595 11.56 27.21 -28.08
C ASP A 595 11.80 28.68 -28.47
N LYS A 596 10.75 29.51 -28.57
CA LYS A 596 10.89 30.96 -28.77
C LYS A 596 11.63 31.62 -27.61
N ILE A 597 11.33 31.27 -26.37
CA ILE A 597 12.03 31.78 -25.17
C ILE A 597 13.50 31.37 -25.21
N HIS A 598 13.79 30.09 -25.48
CA HIS A 598 15.16 29.58 -25.57
C HIS A 598 15.98 30.22 -26.69
N ARG A 599 15.33 30.59 -27.80
CA ARG A 599 15.95 31.31 -28.93
C ARG A 599 16.00 32.83 -28.74
N SER A 600 15.31 33.40 -27.75
CA SER A 600 15.33 34.85 -27.50
C SER A 600 16.73 35.35 -27.14
N ARG A 601 17.07 36.56 -27.59
CA ARG A 601 18.38 37.19 -27.33
C ARG A 601 18.59 37.46 -25.83
N SER A 602 17.55 37.84 -25.11
CA SER A 602 17.57 38.08 -23.65
C SER A 602 17.91 36.80 -22.86
N TRP A 603 17.32 35.66 -23.22
CA TRP A 603 17.59 34.37 -22.59
C TRP A 603 19.03 33.89 -22.84
N ARG A 604 19.56 34.15 -24.04
CA ARG A 604 20.96 33.83 -24.38
C ARG A 604 21.96 34.75 -23.66
N MET A 605 21.68 36.05 -23.57
CA MET A 605 22.54 37.04 -22.88
C MET A 605 22.63 36.78 -21.37
N THR A 606 21.53 36.39 -20.73
CA THR A 606 21.49 36.11 -19.28
C THR A 606 22.04 34.74 -18.89
N ARG A 607 22.51 33.93 -19.85
CA ARG A 607 23.00 32.56 -19.59
C ARG A 607 24.15 32.53 -18.57
N CYS A 608 25.10 33.46 -18.66
CA CYS A 608 26.22 33.55 -17.74
C CYS A 608 25.77 33.97 -16.33
N TYR A 609 24.85 34.93 -16.22
CA TYR A 609 24.28 35.38 -14.95
C TYR A 609 23.46 34.29 -14.26
N ARG A 610 22.66 33.53 -15.01
CA ARG A 610 21.90 32.39 -14.47
C ARG A 610 22.81 31.26 -14.01
N TYR A 611 23.87 30.98 -14.75
CA TYR A 611 24.88 30.01 -14.32
C TYR A 611 25.58 30.46 -13.03
N ALA A 612 25.99 31.74 -12.95
CA ALA A 612 26.60 32.32 -11.76
C ALA A 612 25.65 32.28 -10.55
N GLY A 613 24.39 32.70 -10.72
CA GLY A 613 23.36 32.63 -9.68
C GLY A 613 23.10 31.20 -9.19
N LEU A 614 23.05 30.23 -10.10
CA LEU A 614 22.95 28.82 -9.76
C LEU A 614 24.19 28.32 -8.99
N GLN A 615 25.40 28.76 -9.36
CA GLN A 615 26.61 28.37 -8.62
C GLN A 615 26.63 28.96 -7.21
N ILE A 616 26.18 30.21 -7.05
CA ILE A 616 26.06 30.88 -5.74
C ILE A 616 25.01 30.17 -4.87
N HIS A 617 23.86 29.82 -5.44
CA HIS A 617 22.82 29.06 -4.74
C HIS A 617 23.33 27.67 -4.29
N LEU A 618 23.97 26.94 -5.19
CA LEU A 618 24.54 25.61 -4.89
C LEU A 618 25.73 25.68 -3.90
N LEU A 619 26.50 26.77 -3.90
CA LEU A 619 27.56 27.00 -2.90
C LEU A 619 26.97 27.26 -1.50
N ARG A 620 25.88 28.02 -1.41
CA ARG A 620 25.16 28.25 -0.15
C ARG A 620 24.51 26.98 0.41
N GLN A 621 23.99 26.13 -0.48
CA GLN A 621 23.26 24.92 -0.09
C GLN A 621 24.18 23.75 0.31
N TYR A 622 25.31 23.56 -0.37
CA TYR A 622 26.16 22.36 -0.19
C TYR A 622 27.57 22.64 0.35
N GLY A 623 27.97 23.90 0.46
CA GLY A 623 29.28 24.32 0.99
C GLY A 623 30.47 24.11 0.03
N PHE A 624 31.60 24.76 0.33
CA PHE A 624 32.78 24.82 -0.55
C PHE A 624 33.44 23.44 -0.77
N SER A 625 33.54 22.62 0.28
CA SER A 625 34.25 21.33 0.24
C SER A 625 33.58 20.31 -0.69
N GLN A 626 32.25 20.17 -0.64
CA GLN A 626 31.49 19.30 -1.55
C GLN A 626 31.59 19.77 -3.01
N ARG A 627 31.61 21.08 -3.23
CA ARG A 627 31.72 21.67 -4.57
C ARG A 627 33.10 21.46 -5.20
N CYS A 628 34.18 21.54 -4.42
CA CYS A 628 35.52 21.15 -4.87
C CYS A 628 35.57 19.67 -5.26
N LYS A 629 34.97 18.77 -4.47
CA LYS A 629 34.88 17.34 -4.83
C LYS A 629 34.13 17.12 -6.14
N HIS A 630 33.03 17.84 -6.35
CA HIS A 630 32.25 17.73 -7.58
C HIS A 630 32.97 18.30 -8.81
N LEU A 631 33.70 19.41 -8.66
CA LEU A 631 34.54 19.99 -9.71
C LEU A 631 35.67 19.02 -10.10
N VAL A 632 36.35 18.43 -9.11
CA VAL A 632 37.39 17.41 -9.33
C VAL A 632 36.82 16.21 -10.09
N LYS A 633 35.64 15.71 -9.68
CA LYS A 633 34.95 14.60 -10.38
C LYS A 633 34.67 14.93 -11.84
N ARG A 634 34.25 16.17 -12.14
CA ARG A 634 33.92 16.62 -13.50
C ARG A 634 35.16 16.77 -14.39
N ILE A 635 36.26 17.28 -13.85
CA ILE A 635 37.56 17.35 -14.54
C ILE A 635 38.07 15.94 -14.85
N LEU A 636 37.98 15.02 -13.89
CA LEU A 636 38.39 13.64 -14.06
C LEU A 636 37.54 12.90 -15.11
N GLN A 637 36.22 13.09 -15.13
CA GLN A 637 35.35 12.54 -16.17
C GLN A 637 35.71 13.06 -17.58
N PHE A 638 36.03 14.35 -17.71
CA PHE A 638 36.49 14.92 -18.97
C PHE A 638 37.84 14.34 -19.40
N ALA A 639 38.80 14.23 -18.46
CA ALA A 639 40.10 13.61 -18.72
C ALA A 639 39.97 12.15 -19.18
N PHE A 640 39.09 11.35 -18.56
CA PHE A 640 38.84 9.97 -19.00
C PHE A 640 38.13 9.90 -20.34
N SER A 641 37.18 10.81 -20.61
CA SER A 641 36.56 10.90 -21.93
C SER A 641 37.57 11.28 -23.02
N PHE A 642 38.53 12.16 -22.72
CA PHE A 642 39.60 12.56 -23.64
C PHE A 642 40.57 11.39 -23.90
N LEU A 643 40.97 10.68 -22.84
CA LEU A 643 41.81 9.48 -22.94
C LEU A 643 41.12 8.34 -23.73
N ARG A 644 39.78 8.21 -23.64
CA ARG A 644 39.03 7.25 -24.47
C ARG A 644 39.04 7.61 -25.95
N LYS A 645 38.99 8.91 -26.30
CA LYS A 645 38.99 9.40 -27.68
C LYS A 645 40.39 9.41 -28.33
N HIS A 646 41.47 9.38 -27.55
CA HIS A 646 42.85 9.39 -28.05
C HIS A 646 43.66 8.16 -27.55
N PRO A 647 43.60 7.02 -28.26
CA PRO A 647 44.18 5.74 -27.82
C PRO A 647 45.70 5.77 -27.62
N LYS A 648 46.43 6.50 -28.49
CA LYS A 648 47.89 6.65 -28.38
C LYS A 648 48.33 7.39 -27.12
N VAL A 649 47.56 8.42 -26.72
CA VAL A 649 47.81 9.19 -25.49
C VAL A 649 47.48 8.35 -24.26
N LYS A 650 46.39 7.56 -24.32
CA LYS A 650 46.03 6.58 -23.28
C LYS A 650 47.13 5.55 -23.06
N TYR A 651 47.67 4.99 -24.14
CA TYR A 651 48.76 4.01 -24.05
C TYR A 651 49.99 4.61 -23.36
N ASN A 652 50.43 5.80 -23.79
CA ASN A 652 51.57 6.48 -23.16
C ASN A 652 51.31 6.84 -21.70
N ALA A 653 50.12 7.35 -21.35
CA ALA A 653 49.75 7.68 -19.97
C ALA A 653 49.75 6.43 -19.06
N VAL A 654 49.21 5.31 -19.54
CA VAL A 654 49.20 4.03 -18.82
C VAL A 654 50.62 3.49 -18.65
N ASN A 655 51.46 3.58 -19.69
CA ASN A 655 52.83 3.09 -19.62
C ASN A 655 53.70 3.91 -18.66
N THR A 656 53.50 5.24 -18.62
CA THR A 656 54.16 6.12 -17.65
C THR A 656 53.67 5.85 -16.23
N LEU A 657 52.37 5.59 -16.03
CA LEU A 657 51.81 5.20 -14.73
C LEU A 657 52.34 3.84 -14.24
N HIS A 658 52.60 2.89 -15.15
CA HIS A 658 53.27 1.64 -14.83
C HIS A 658 54.73 1.85 -14.44
N LYS A 659 55.48 2.65 -15.20
CA LYS A 659 56.89 2.98 -14.89
C LYS A 659 57.07 3.71 -13.57
N LEU A 660 56.10 4.52 -13.17
CA LEU A 660 56.08 5.24 -11.89
C LEU A 660 55.45 4.44 -10.74
N GLY A 661 54.97 3.22 -10.97
CA GLY A 661 54.33 2.37 -9.95
C GLY A 661 52.94 2.86 -9.46
N LEU A 662 52.38 3.89 -10.08
CA LEU A 662 51.11 4.54 -9.68
C LEU A 662 49.89 4.01 -10.46
N TYR A 663 50.07 2.95 -11.24
CA TYR A 663 48.99 2.37 -12.04
C TYR A 663 47.83 1.82 -11.20
N GLN A 664 48.13 1.06 -10.13
CA GLN A 664 47.11 0.46 -9.28
C GLN A 664 46.19 1.49 -8.59
N PRO A 665 46.72 2.55 -7.93
CA PRO A 665 45.90 3.62 -7.38
C PRO A 665 45.02 4.32 -8.44
N ALA A 666 45.59 4.62 -9.61
CA ALA A 666 44.88 5.29 -10.69
C ALA A 666 43.76 4.41 -11.29
N TYR A 667 44.00 3.11 -11.40
CA TYR A 667 43.03 2.13 -11.89
C TYR A 667 41.86 1.92 -10.93
N GLN A 668 42.12 1.84 -9.62
CA GLN A 668 41.06 1.78 -8.60
C GLN A 668 40.19 3.04 -8.60
N LEU A 669 40.81 4.22 -8.76
CA LEU A 669 40.10 5.49 -8.86
C LEU A 669 39.22 5.55 -10.13
N TYR A 670 39.72 5.05 -11.26
CA TYR A 670 38.95 4.93 -12.50
C TYR A 670 37.73 4.00 -12.35
N ARG A 671 37.90 2.83 -11.71
CA ARG A 671 36.83 1.85 -11.49
C ARG A 671 35.75 2.35 -10.53
N ARG A 672 36.12 3.08 -9.46
CA ARG A 672 35.16 3.71 -8.54
C ARG A 672 34.32 4.81 -9.18
N MET A 673 34.86 5.52 -10.18
CA MET A 673 34.16 6.63 -10.83
C MET A 673 33.35 6.24 -12.06
N ASN A 674 33.61 5.05 -12.63
CA ASN A 674 32.83 4.45 -13.71
C ASN A 674 32.40 3.03 -13.29
N PRO A 675 31.44 2.89 -12.36
CA PRO A 675 30.79 1.60 -12.14
C PRO A 675 30.12 1.18 -13.45
N LEU A 676 30.34 -0.07 -13.87
CA LEU A 676 29.61 -0.64 -14.99
C LEU A 676 28.13 -0.74 -14.62
N PRO A 677 27.18 -0.62 -15.57
CA PRO A 677 25.80 -0.98 -15.31
C PRO A 677 25.75 -2.45 -14.88
N ASP A 678 25.28 -2.72 -13.67
CA ASP A 678 25.04 -4.10 -13.20
C ASP A 678 23.98 -4.73 -14.10
N SER A 679 24.45 -5.50 -15.08
CA SER A 679 23.66 -6.30 -15.99
C SER A 679 24.44 -7.59 -16.27
N GLN A 680 23.96 -8.70 -15.68
CA GLN A 680 23.95 -10.09 -16.18
C GLN A 680 25.16 -10.73 -16.91
N TYR A 681 26.34 -10.12 -16.98
CA TYR A 681 27.45 -10.63 -17.81
C TYR A 681 28.54 -11.41 -17.06
N GLN A 682 28.50 -11.47 -15.73
CA GLN A 682 29.58 -12.11 -14.94
C GLN A 682 29.42 -13.62 -14.75
N ALA A 683 28.24 -14.21 -14.95
CA ALA A 683 28.07 -15.66 -14.93
C ALA A 683 28.41 -16.32 -16.28
N SER A 684 28.06 -15.68 -17.40
CA SER A 684 28.28 -16.22 -18.75
C SER A 684 29.74 -16.15 -19.20
N THR A 685 30.50 -15.13 -18.80
CA THR A 685 31.91 -15.00 -19.22
C THR A 685 32.83 -16.02 -18.53
N GLN A 686 32.50 -16.45 -17.30
CA GLN A 686 33.24 -17.52 -16.61
C GLN A 686 32.96 -18.90 -17.22
N GLN A 687 31.72 -19.18 -17.63
CA GLN A 687 31.36 -20.43 -18.31
C GLN A 687 31.92 -20.51 -19.73
N VAL A 688 31.91 -19.41 -20.49
CA VAL A 688 32.51 -19.36 -21.84
C VAL A 688 34.03 -19.51 -21.78
N ALA A 689 34.70 -18.86 -20.82
CA ALA A 689 36.16 -18.99 -20.64
C ALA A 689 36.59 -20.40 -20.16
N GLN A 690 35.79 -21.07 -19.33
CA GLN A 690 36.05 -22.47 -18.94
C GLN A 690 35.87 -23.44 -20.11
N THR A 691 34.87 -23.20 -20.96
CA THR A 691 34.57 -24.06 -22.12
C THR A 691 35.63 -23.90 -23.21
N GLU A 692 36.14 -22.70 -23.46
CA GLU A 692 37.24 -22.45 -24.40
C GLU A 692 38.58 -23.07 -23.92
N LEU A 693 38.85 -23.07 -22.61
CA LEU A 693 40.02 -23.73 -22.02
C LEU A 693 39.96 -25.26 -22.09
N GLN A 694 38.77 -25.86 -21.99
CA GLN A 694 38.55 -27.31 -22.13
C GLN A 694 38.66 -27.80 -23.58
N VAL A 695 38.42 -26.92 -24.55
CA VAL A 695 38.61 -27.21 -25.99
C VAL A 695 40.09 -27.14 -26.39
N LEU A 696 40.89 -26.28 -25.74
CA LEU A 696 42.34 -26.15 -26.00
C LEU A 696 43.20 -27.16 -25.21
N HIS A 697 42.71 -27.68 -24.07
CA HIS A 697 43.41 -28.63 -23.20
C HIS A 697 42.53 -29.85 -22.89
N PRO A 698 42.55 -30.91 -23.73
CA PRO A 698 41.67 -32.07 -23.61
C PRO A 698 41.87 -32.90 -22.32
N GLU A 699 43.01 -32.75 -21.65
CA GLU A 699 43.31 -33.35 -20.34
C GLU A 699 42.46 -32.82 -19.19
N MET A 700 41.74 -31.71 -19.39
CA MET A 700 40.84 -31.13 -18.39
C MET A 700 39.38 -31.59 -18.54
N LEU A 701 39.10 -32.51 -19.46
CA LEU A 701 37.77 -33.10 -19.64
C LEU A 701 37.49 -34.16 -18.56
N PRO A 702 36.25 -34.25 -18.04
CA PRO A 702 35.85 -35.35 -17.16
C PRO A 702 36.16 -36.72 -17.79
N PRO A 703 36.58 -37.75 -17.02
CA PRO A 703 37.10 -39.00 -17.56
C PRO A 703 36.17 -39.69 -18.58
N ALA A 704 34.85 -39.67 -18.31
CA ALA A 704 33.83 -40.23 -19.19
C ALA A 704 33.70 -39.50 -20.55
N VAL A 705 33.97 -38.19 -20.57
CA VAL A 705 33.87 -37.34 -21.78
C VAL A 705 35.18 -37.41 -22.57
N HIS A 706 36.32 -37.48 -21.88
CA HIS A 706 37.63 -37.68 -22.49
C HIS A 706 37.71 -39.02 -23.25
N GLU A 707 37.10 -40.07 -22.72
CA GLU A 707 37.05 -41.39 -23.38
C GLU A 707 36.23 -41.38 -24.68
N ILE A 708 35.14 -40.60 -24.73
CA ILE A 708 34.32 -40.40 -25.93
C ILE A 708 35.06 -39.56 -26.97
N TYR A 709 35.77 -38.52 -26.53
CA TYR A 709 36.62 -37.68 -27.40
C TYR A 709 37.74 -38.49 -28.07
N LEU A 710 38.40 -39.40 -27.35
CA LEU A 710 39.42 -40.32 -27.90
C LEU A 710 38.84 -41.36 -28.88
N LYS A 711 37.59 -41.81 -28.68
CA LYS A 711 36.90 -42.71 -29.61
C LYS A 711 36.51 -42.01 -30.92
N LEU A 712 36.18 -40.72 -30.87
CA LEU A 712 35.82 -39.92 -32.05
C LEU A 712 37.03 -39.44 -32.86
N THR A 713 38.19 -39.26 -32.23
CA THR A 713 39.42 -38.77 -32.88
C THR A 713 40.32 -39.87 -33.46
N LYS A 714 40.07 -41.15 -33.15
CA LYS A 714 40.81 -42.30 -33.73
C LYS A 714 40.26 -42.83 -35.06
N ASN A 715 39.16 -42.28 -35.57
CA ASN A 715 38.55 -42.69 -36.86
C ASN A 715 38.78 -41.70 -38.01
N ASN A 716 39.83 -40.88 -37.93
CA ASN A 716 40.32 -40.09 -39.06
C ASN A 716 41.83 -40.29 -39.23
#